data_AF-A0A7Y2SPZ6-F1
#
_entry.id   AF-A0A7Y2SPZ6-F1
#
_cell.length_a   1.000
_cell.length_b   1.000
_cell.length_c   1.000
_cell.angle_alpha   90.00
_cell.angle_beta   90.00
_cell.angle_gamma   90.00
#
_symmetry.space_group_name_H-M   'P 1'
#
loop_
_entity.id
_entity.type
_entity.pdbx_description
1 polymer ?
#
loop_
_entity_poly.entity_id
_entity_poly.type
_entity_poly.pdbx_seq_one_letter_code
_entity_poly.pdbx_strand_id
1 'polypeptide(L)'
;MYQTESIHKYPRLLTAIIEWLCVLLVVITSARIGFIFLRALWDIYGRNDLRIGQIPLVLGIVSWIDSGRVGHATNLGDLWPALFMPLGWSALALLATVVLRNAFPAVRTSAQGLLVEFSGTWLPIPWERLLSAKVTADLSGEHFVLLVQTERGWLTPWHRIYSMFYGMAWRPGFYITSNISEFDQLVQTILSESERTARASETARPVRLEEDKPSLLFRLMLSPGAFFSRSATTASGASSAHPSSPSGGPVEAIYPSRITTLIGGTVAILATLTGLRYLSFWSIFLALELPALRGLPPFIWNVSDPRYSELYNAYRTRAVPFLGIDGRPDLPAPWWILVSAHLMLLLAIIAIFWLRSILPSIESRSEGIAVRDSLRGGWRLLPWDRVRALKLTEISDQSQILLLQSPGLPASQRITSLLYDGSPQPGVLITSAINNFQPMLQDALGRITVIEAGGGPPVLRQEARSPLLWMAFGGKAAREMLVADARADASTRVLRPAGLLTAARAMAAIALPPALILALGGILSDRAPSLGLIGVALALWIFGMLEWPLVGLISVLLDDNTGGGEEGYRAFYLYPASQFPRLLPLVAAIILQVVGVPVLPVLAWLGAMAWAFWLGRSLWETLYEWRGSQAILGGLLPVFWQLLLLIGYLVTTR
;
A
#
# COMPACT_ATOMS: atom_id res chain seq x y z
N MET A 1 -2.63 10.57 48.78
CA MET A 1 -3.37 11.12 47.62
C MET A 1 -3.90 9.93 46.84
N TYR A 2 -5.21 9.68 46.88
CA TYR A 2 -5.83 8.61 46.09
C TYR A 2 -5.89 9.09 44.63
N GLN A 3 -5.20 8.41 43.73
CA GLN A 3 -5.34 8.68 42.29
C GLN A 3 -6.76 8.30 41.88
N THR A 4 -7.50 9.27 41.36
CA THR A 4 -8.77 9.04 40.67
C THR A 4 -8.50 8.26 39.40
N GLU A 5 -9.19 7.13 39.19
CA GLU A 5 -9.12 6.38 37.93
C GLU A 5 -9.48 7.31 36.76
N SER A 6 -8.58 7.45 35.78
CA SER A 6 -8.87 8.17 34.53
C SER A 6 -9.03 7.18 33.38
N ILE A 7 -10.03 7.43 32.52
CA ILE A 7 -10.32 6.59 31.37
C ILE A 7 -10.01 7.38 30.10
N HIS A 8 -9.06 6.87 29.32
CA HIS A 8 -8.62 7.46 28.06
C HIS A 8 -9.26 6.72 26.89
N LYS A 9 -9.96 7.44 26.00
CA LYS A 9 -10.70 6.89 24.86
C LYS A 9 -10.33 7.61 23.56
N TYR A 10 -10.48 6.89 22.46
CA TYR A 10 -10.35 7.45 21.12
C TYR A 10 -11.62 8.18 20.67
N PRO A 11 -11.54 9.10 19.69
CA PRO A 11 -12.70 9.76 19.12
C PRO A 11 -13.69 8.73 18.57
N ARG A 12 -14.97 8.91 18.87
CA ARG A 12 -16.04 7.98 18.46
C ARG A 12 -16.06 7.71 16.96
N LEU A 13 -15.70 8.71 16.15
CA LEU A 13 -15.63 8.56 14.70
C LEU A 13 -14.57 7.53 14.28
N LEU A 14 -13.38 7.58 14.88
CA LEU A 14 -12.29 6.66 14.56
C LEU A 14 -12.64 5.23 14.97
N THR A 15 -13.18 5.05 16.17
CA THR A 15 -13.64 3.74 16.64
C THR A 15 -14.80 3.22 15.78
N ALA A 16 -15.78 4.05 15.44
CA ALA A 16 -16.91 3.67 14.61
C ALA A 16 -16.48 3.25 13.20
N ILE A 17 -15.54 3.95 12.55
CA ILE A 17 -15.02 3.56 11.23
C ILE A 17 -14.38 2.17 11.29
N ILE A 18 -13.55 1.92 12.31
CA ILE A 18 -12.90 0.62 12.50
C ILE A 18 -13.92 -0.48 12.77
N GLU A 19 -14.92 -0.20 13.62
CA GLU A 19 -16.01 -1.12 13.90
C GLU A 19 -16.83 -1.45 12.66
N TRP A 20 -17.22 -0.45 11.86
CA TRP A 20 -17.93 -0.65 10.59
C TRP A 20 -17.11 -1.47 9.61
N LEU A 21 -15.80 -1.21 9.49
CA LEU A 21 -14.90 -2.00 8.63
C LEU A 21 -14.80 -3.46 9.12
N CYS A 22 -14.70 -3.67 10.42
CA CYS A 22 -14.71 -4.98 11.06
C CYS A 22 -16.03 -5.73 10.82
N VAL A 23 -17.16 -5.06 11.03
CA VAL A 23 -18.50 -5.61 10.77
C VAL A 23 -18.66 -5.97 9.31
N LEU A 24 -18.27 -5.08 8.39
CA LEU A 24 -18.32 -5.33 6.95
C LEU A 24 -17.50 -6.56 6.56
N LEU A 25 -16.27 -6.69 7.08
CA LEU A 25 -15.41 -7.83 6.81
C LEU A 25 -16.02 -9.15 7.32
N VAL A 26 -16.59 -9.14 8.54
CA VAL A 26 -17.28 -10.31 9.11
C VAL A 26 -18.53 -10.66 8.31
N VAL A 27 -19.37 -9.67 7.97
CA VAL A 27 -20.61 -9.90 7.20
C VAL A 27 -20.29 -10.46 5.83
N ILE A 28 -19.33 -9.88 5.10
CA ILE A 28 -18.94 -10.36 3.76
C ILE A 28 -18.39 -11.79 3.81
N THR A 29 -17.53 -12.10 4.78
CA THR A 29 -16.93 -13.43 4.91
C THR A 29 -17.94 -14.48 5.36
N SER A 30 -18.84 -14.12 6.27
CA SER A 30 -19.93 -14.98 6.74
C SER A 30 -20.95 -15.25 5.63
N ALA A 31 -21.35 -14.20 4.90
CA ALA A 31 -22.22 -14.34 3.73
C ALA A 31 -21.57 -15.23 2.67
N ARG A 32 -20.27 -15.04 2.38
CA ARG A 32 -19.54 -15.86 1.43
C ARG A 32 -19.48 -17.33 1.85
N ILE A 33 -19.16 -17.64 3.11
CA ILE A 33 -19.21 -19.03 3.60
C ILE A 33 -20.64 -19.57 3.51
N GLY A 34 -21.63 -18.79 3.92
CA GLY A 34 -23.04 -19.16 3.87
C GLY A 34 -23.48 -19.54 2.45
N PHE A 35 -23.07 -18.76 1.44
CA PHE A 35 -23.36 -19.08 0.03
C PHE A 35 -22.67 -20.35 -0.44
N ILE A 36 -21.41 -20.56 -0.06
CA ILE A 36 -20.67 -21.78 -0.43
C ILE A 36 -21.29 -23.01 0.25
N PHE A 37 -21.64 -22.89 1.52
CA PHE A 37 -22.27 -23.98 2.29
C PHE A 37 -23.66 -24.31 1.74
N LEU A 38 -24.48 -23.29 1.48
CA LEU A 38 -25.81 -23.47 0.90
C LEU A 38 -25.75 -24.13 -0.47
N ARG A 39 -24.79 -23.72 -1.31
CA ARG A 39 -24.56 -24.34 -2.61
C ARG A 39 -24.14 -25.80 -2.48
N ALA A 40 -23.18 -26.11 -1.60
CA ALA A 40 -22.77 -27.48 -1.38
C ALA A 40 -23.92 -28.36 -0.86
N LEU A 41 -24.83 -27.82 -0.04
CA LEU A 41 -26.06 -28.52 0.35
C LEU A 41 -27.01 -28.73 -0.83
N TRP A 42 -27.18 -27.75 -1.72
CA TRP A 42 -27.97 -27.90 -2.93
C TRP A 42 -27.41 -28.97 -3.86
N ASP A 43 -26.08 -29.08 -3.97
CA ASP A 43 -25.43 -30.10 -4.79
C ASP A 43 -25.67 -31.51 -4.23
N ILE A 44 -25.62 -31.68 -2.90
CA ILE A 44 -25.79 -32.99 -2.23
C ILE A 44 -27.25 -33.43 -2.17
N TYR A 45 -28.16 -32.54 -1.78
CA TYR A 45 -29.55 -32.88 -1.49
C TYR A 45 -30.50 -32.57 -2.66
N GLY A 46 -30.01 -31.92 -3.70
CA GLY A 46 -30.81 -31.43 -4.81
C GLY A 46 -31.54 -30.12 -4.48
N ARG A 47 -31.82 -29.33 -5.52
CA ARG A 47 -32.55 -28.06 -5.45
C ARG A 47 -33.92 -28.20 -6.10
N ASN A 48 -34.97 -27.66 -5.47
CA ASN A 48 -36.33 -27.70 -6.02
C ASN A 48 -36.65 -26.43 -6.83
N ASP A 49 -36.24 -26.44 -8.10
CA ASP A 49 -36.28 -25.28 -8.98
C ASP A 49 -37.70 -24.80 -9.31
N LEU A 50 -38.69 -25.71 -9.23
CA LEU A 50 -40.09 -25.42 -9.51
C LEU A 50 -40.71 -24.44 -8.49
N ARG A 51 -40.33 -24.52 -7.21
CA ARG A 51 -40.80 -23.59 -6.17
C ARG A 51 -40.01 -22.29 -6.17
N ILE A 52 -38.73 -22.35 -6.51
CA ILE A 52 -37.84 -21.18 -6.56
C ILE A 52 -38.21 -20.26 -7.73
N GLY A 53 -38.60 -20.83 -8.87
CA GLY A 53 -39.00 -20.08 -10.06
C GLY A 53 -40.30 -19.26 -9.90
N GLN A 54 -41.08 -19.48 -8.85
CA GLN A 54 -42.34 -18.76 -8.61
C GLN A 54 -42.13 -17.34 -8.04
N ILE A 55 -40.93 -17.03 -7.52
CA ILE A 55 -40.62 -15.72 -6.94
C ILE A 55 -39.38 -15.13 -7.65
N PRO A 56 -39.54 -14.12 -8.53
CA PRO A 56 -38.45 -13.59 -9.36
C PRO A 56 -37.24 -13.11 -8.56
N LEU A 57 -37.49 -12.53 -7.37
CA LEU A 57 -36.44 -12.01 -6.49
C LEU A 57 -35.61 -13.16 -5.88
N VAL A 58 -36.25 -14.28 -5.54
CA VAL A 58 -35.56 -15.48 -5.04
C VAL A 58 -34.76 -16.14 -6.15
N LEU A 59 -35.30 -16.20 -7.37
CA LEU A 59 -34.58 -16.72 -8.53
C LEU A 59 -33.30 -15.93 -8.82
N GLY A 60 -33.34 -14.59 -8.69
CA GLY A 60 -32.16 -13.72 -8.81
C GLY A 60 -31.10 -14.00 -7.75
N ILE A 61 -31.50 -14.20 -6.48
CA ILE A 61 -30.58 -14.53 -5.39
C ILE A 61 -29.99 -15.93 -5.57
N VAL A 62 -30.82 -16.91 -5.93
CA VAL A 62 -30.39 -18.31 -6.12
C VAL A 62 -29.42 -18.42 -7.28
N SER A 63 -29.72 -17.82 -8.43
CA SER A 63 -28.79 -17.78 -9.57
C SER A 63 -27.49 -17.05 -9.24
N TRP A 64 -27.56 -15.99 -8.43
CA TRP A 64 -26.36 -15.29 -7.95
C TRP A 64 -25.49 -16.17 -7.02
N ILE A 65 -26.09 -16.95 -6.12
CA ILE A 65 -25.38 -17.90 -5.25
C ILE A 65 -24.77 -19.05 -6.07
N ASP A 66 -25.53 -19.56 -7.04
CA ASP A 66 -25.15 -20.70 -7.88
C ASP A 66 -24.03 -20.36 -8.88
N SER A 67 -23.87 -19.08 -9.24
CA SER A 67 -22.82 -18.59 -10.16
C SER A 67 -21.38 -18.64 -9.62
N GLY A 68 -21.16 -19.06 -8.37
CA GLY A 68 -19.83 -19.10 -7.75
C GLY A 68 -18.82 -20.05 -8.44
N ARG A 69 -17.52 -19.89 -8.15
CA ARG A 69 -16.43 -20.71 -8.73
C ARG A 69 -16.01 -21.90 -7.86
N VAL A 70 -16.88 -22.40 -6.98
CA VAL A 70 -16.56 -23.54 -6.10
C VAL A 70 -17.05 -24.84 -6.73
N GLY A 71 -16.26 -25.91 -6.63
CA GLY A 71 -16.61 -27.21 -7.17
C GLY A 71 -17.85 -27.81 -6.54
N HIS A 72 -18.61 -28.56 -7.35
CA HIS A 72 -19.84 -29.20 -6.90
C HIS A 72 -19.51 -30.32 -5.92
N ALA A 73 -20.16 -30.33 -4.75
CA ALA A 73 -20.00 -31.39 -3.77
C ALA A 73 -21.01 -32.51 -4.08
N THR A 74 -20.54 -33.68 -4.51
CA THR A 74 -21.45 -34.80 -4.83
C THR A 74 -21.80 -35.64 -3.60
N ASN A 75 -20.97 -35.56 -2.57
CA ASN A 75 -21.14 -36.29 -1.33
C ASN A 75 -20.59 -35.47 -0.13
N LEU A 76 -20.85 -35.94 1.09
CA LEU A 76 -20.37 -35.32 2.33
C LEU A 76 -18.84 -35.34 2.49
N GLY A 77 -18.13 -36.24 1.79
CA GLY A 77 -16.66 -36.28 1.79
C GLY A 77 -16.05 -35.13 0.99
N ASP A 78 -16.69 -34.74 -0.11
CA ASP A 78 -16.26 -33.65 -1.01
C ASP A 78 -16.42 -32.25 -0.40
N LEU A 79 -17.26 -32.13 0.63
CA LEU A 79 -17.53 -30.89 1.37
C LEU A 79 -16.27 -30.33 2.03
N TRP A 80 -15.42 -31.17 2.61
CA TRP A 80 -14.24 -30.71 3.35
C TRP A 80 -13.19 -30.05 2.43
N PRO A 81 -12.77 -30.68 1.31
CA PRO A 81 -11.91 -30.02 0.33
C PRO A 81 -12.50 -28.73 -0.25
N ALA A 82 -13.81 -28.71 -0.52
CA ALA A 82 -14.50 -27.53 -1.06
C ALA A 82 -14.55 -26.35 -0.08
N LEU A 83 -14.69 -26.65 1.23
CA LEU A 83 -14.78 -25.63 2.29
C LEU A 83 -13.42 -25.23 2.87
N PHE A 84 -12.37 -26.05 2.75
CA PHE A 84 -11.09 -25.81 3.42
C PHE A 84 -10.50 -24.43 3.09
N MET A 85 -10.39 -24.10 1.80
CA MET A 85 -9.81 -22.83 1.39
C MET A 85 -10.69 -21.62 1.72
N PRO A 86 -12.02 -21.65 1.49
CA PRO A 86 -12.93 -20.62 1.99
C PRO A 86 -12.89 -20.41 3.51
N LEU A 87 -12.87 -21.49 4.29
CA LEU A 87 -12.75 -21.43 5.75
C LEU A 87 -11.41 -20.83 6.18
N GLY A 88 -10.31 -21.19 5.50
CA GLY A 88 -9.00 -20.58 5.73
C GLY A 88 -9.01 -19.07 5.49
N TRP A 89 -9.62 -18.61 4.39
CA TRP A 89 -9.77 -17.17 4.11
C TRP A 89 -10.63 -16.45 5.14
N SER A 90 -11.71 -17.07 5.59
CA SER A 90 -12.57 -16.49 6.61
C SER A 90 -11.92 -16.49 7.98
N ALA A 91 -11.14 -17.52 8.35
CA ALA A 91 -10.34 -17.52 9.55
C ALA A 91 -9.29 -16.39 9.52
N LEU A 92 -8.64 -16.17 8.38
CA LEU A 92 -7.72 -15.05 8.19
C LEU A 92 -8.44 -13.70 8.30
N ALA A 93 -9.63 -13.57 7.72
CA ALA A 93 -10.42 -12.35 7.80
C ALA A 93 -10.90 -12.06 9.23
N LEU A 94 -11.37 -13.08 9.96
CA LEU A 94 -11.73 -12.96 11.38
C LEU A 94 -10.51 -12.59 12.23
N LEU A 95 -9.35 -13.19 11.95
CA LEU A 95 -8.10 -12.81 12.60
C LEU A 95 -7.78 -11.32 12.35
N ALA A 96 -7.89 -10.87 11.10
CA ALA A 96 -7.69 -9.46 10.76
C ALA A 96 -8.69 -8.55 11.49
N THR A 97 -9.97 -8.93 11.57
CA THR A 97 -11.00 -8.22 12.34
C THR A 97 -10.62 -8.09 13.81
N VAL A 98 -10.20 -9.19 14.46
CA VAL A 98 -9.80 -9.19 15.87
C VAL A 98 -8.59 -8.28 16.08
N VAL A 99 -7.58 -8.38 15.21
CA VAL A 99 -6.37 -7.54 15.31
C VAL A 99 -6.72 -6.06 15.13
N LEU A 100 -7.54 -5.73 14.13
CA LEU A 100 -7.89 -4.35 13.79
C LEU A 100 -8.79 -3.71 14.86
N ARG A 101 -9.82 -4.42 15.32
CA ARG A 101 -10.75 -3.95 16.35
C ARG A 101 -10.03 -3.63 17.67
N ASN A 102 -9.01 -4.41 18.02
CA ASN A 102 -8.24 -4.22 19.26
C ASN A 102 -6.93 -3.46 19.05
N ALA A 103 -6.69 -2.88 17.85
CA ALA A 103 -5.46 -2.14 17.58
C ALA A 103 -5.36 -0.84 18.39
N PHE A 104 -6.51 -0.24 18.74
CA PHE A 104 -6.61 1.03 19.48
C PHE A 104 -7.51 0.85 20.72
N PRO A 105 -7.02 0.16 21.76
CA PRO A 105 -7.82 -0.13 22.94
C PRO A 105 -8.01 1.12 23.82
N ALA A 106 -9.14 1.23 24.51
CA ALA A 106 -9.25 2.20 25.60
C ALA A 106 -8.30 1.81 26.74
N VAL A 107 -7.74 2.81 27.40
CA VAL A 107 -6.77 2.61 28.48
C VAL A 107 -7.30 3.30 29.72
N ARG A 108 -7.36 2.56 30.83
CA ARG A 108 -7.66 3.12 32.15
C ARG A 108 -6.43 3.02 33.03
N THR A 109 -6.10 4.11 33.71
CA THR A 109 -4.99 4.16 34.67
C THR A 109 -5.53 4.00 36.08
N SER A 110 -4.80 3.27 36.92
CA SER A 110 -5.11 3.09 38.33
C SER A 110 -3.81 3.05 39.15
N ALA A 111 -3.93 3.18 40.47
CA ALA A 111 -2.77 3.07 41.36
C ALA A 111 -2.08 1.69 41.30
N GLN A 112 -2.80 0.64 40.92
CA GLN A 112 -2.27 -0.73 40.84
C GLN A 112 -1.63 -1.04 39.48
N GLY A 113 -2.03 -0.34 38.42
CA GLY A 113 -1.58 -0.62 37.07
C GLY A 113 -2.45 0.00 35.99
N LEU A 114 -2.20 -0.44 34.75
CA LEU A 114 -3.01 -0.14 33.58
C LEU A 114 -4.08 -1.20 33.39
N LEU A 115 -5.26 -0.77 32.97
CA LEU A 115 -6.33 -1.63 32.48
C LEU A 115 -6.50 -1.35 31.00
N VAL A 116 -6.29 -2.35 30.16
CA VAL A 116 -6.39 -2.24 28.70
C VAL A 116 -7.63 -2.97 28.22
N GLU A 117 -8.47 -2.28 27.45
CA GLU A 117 -9.68 -2.88 26.90
C GLU A 117 -9.32 -3.90 25.80
N PHE A 118 -9.84 -5.12 25.92
CA PHE A 118 -9.74 -6.15 24.91
C PHE A 118 -11.07 -6.89 24.78
N SER A 119 -11.66 -6.84 23.59
CA SER A 119 -12.92 -7.52 23.27
C SER A 119 -14.07 -7.27 24.28
N GLY A 120 -14.17 -6.05 24.82
CA GLY A 120 -15.19 -5.66 25.81
C GLY A 120 -14.87 -6.06 27.26
N THR A 121 -13.69 -6.59 27.53
CA THR A 121 -13.18 -6.89 28.87
C THR A 121 -11.94 -6.05 29.18
N TRP A 122 -11.60 -5.89 30.46
CA TRP A 122 -10.41 -5.15 30.87
C TRP A 122 -9.30 -6.11 31.29
N LEU A 123 -8.14 -6.00 30.66
CA LEU A 123 -6.94 -6.76 31.01
C LEU A 123 -6.08 -5.95 32.00
N PRO A 124 -5.87 -6.43 33.24
CA PRO A 124 -5.03 -5.74 34.22
C PRO A 124 -3.55 -5.97 33.92
N ILE A 125 -2.78 -4.89 33.91
CA ILE A 125 -1.35 -4.87 33.68
C ILE A 125 -0.70 -4.09 34.83
N PRO A 126 -0.05 -4.77 35.78
CA PRO A 126 0.62 -4.09 36.89
C PRO A 126 1.83 -3.30 36.39
N TRP A 127 2.11 -2.18 37.07
CA TRP A 127 3.22 -1.27 36.71
C TRP A 127 4.57 -1.98 36.65
N GLU A 128 4.81 -2.96 37.54
CA GLU A 128 6.04 -3.76 37.62
C GLU A 128 6.36 -4.58 36.37
N ARG A 129 5.33 -4.88 35.55
CA ARG A 129 5.42 -5.79 34.40
C ARG A 129 5.47 -5.05 33.07
N LEU A 130 5.52 -3.73 33.10
CA LEU A 130 5.81 -2.90 31.93
C LEU A 130 7.31 -2.93 31.65
N LEU A 131 7.67 -3.32 30.42
CA LEU A 131 9.07 -3.51 30.04
C LEU A 131 9.67 -2.28 29.36
N SER A 132 8.93 -1.72 28.39
CA SER A 132 9.41 -0.61 27.56
C SER A 132 8.24 0.08 26.89
N ALA A 133 8.34 1.38 26.71
CA ALA A 133 7.44 2.17 25.89
C ALA A 133 8.25 2.70 24.69
N LYS A 134 7.97 2.20 23.49
CA LYS A 134 8.68 2.62 22.26
C LYS A 134 7.87 3.69 21.56
N VAL A 135 8.51 4.80 21.19
CA VAL A 135 7.83 5.92 20.54
C VAL A 135 8.17 5.95 19.07
N THR A 136 7.15 6.14 18.24
CA THR A 136 7.34 6.55 16.85
C THR A 136 6.58 7.85 16.64
N ALA A 137 7.31 8.91 16.30
CA ALA A 137 6.76 10.24 16.00
C ALA A 137 6.74 10.50 14.48
N ASP A 138 5.81 11.34 14.04
CA ASP A 138 5.82 12.01 12.73
C ASP A 138 6.96 13.06 12.66
N LEU A 139 7.40 13.43 11.45
CA LEU A 139 8.32 14.53 11.17
C LEU A 139 7.86 15.86 11.78
N SER A 140 6.55 16.13 11.83
CA SER A 140 5.99 17.35 12.42
C SER A 140 5.98 17.31 13.96
N GLY A 141 6.18 16.13 14.57
CA GLY A 141 6.01 15.95 16.01
C GLY A 141 4.57 16.09 16.51
N GLU A 142 3.56 16.10 15.63
CA GLU A 142 2.15 16.23 16.03
C GLU A 142 1.47 14.88 16.27
N HIS A 143 1.97 13.82 15.63
CA HIS A 143 1.37 12.49 15.70
C HIS A 143 2.36 11.47 16.24
N PHE A 144 1.91 10.70 17.23
CA PHE A 144 2.73 9.70 17.91
C PHE A 144 2.03 8.35 17.96
N VAL A 145 2.81 7.27 17.82
CA VAL A 145 2.40 5.89 18.10
C VAL A 145 3.37 5.29 19.12
N LEU A 146 2.85 5.05 20.31
CA LEU A 146 3.53 4.39 21.41
C LEU A 146 3.22 2.89 21.38
N LEU A 147 4.24 2.04 21.39
CA LEU A 147 4.08 0.61 21.70
C LEU A 147 4.50 0.38 23.15
N VAL A 148 3.53 -0.01 23.99
CA VAL A 148 3.79 -0.43 25.37
C VAL A 148 3.96 -1.95 25.38
N GLN A 149 5.15 -2.42 25.76
CA GLN A 149 5.46 -3.86 25.84
C GLN A 149 5.37 -4.36 27.27
N THR A 150 4.86 -5.58 27.44
CA THR A 150 4.67 -6.22 28.75
C THR A 150 5.35 -7.58 28.83
N GLU A 151 5.44 -8.13 30.04
CA GLU A 151 5.88 -9.50 30.25
C GLU A 151 4.83 -10.54 29.79
N ARG A 152 5.26 -11.78 29.55
CA ARG A 152 4.38 -12.89 29.16
C ARG A 152 3.34 -13.16 30.24
N GLY A 153 2.08 -13.40 29.84
CA GLY A 153 0.99 -13.83 30.74
C GLY A 153 -0.03 -12.73 31.07
N TRP A 154 0.32 -11.46 30.91
CA TRP A 154 -0.55 -10.32 31.25
C TRP A 154 -1.41 -9.81 30.09
N LEU A 155 -1.00 -10.12 28.87
CA LEU A 155 -1.73 -9.83 27.64
C LEU A 155 -1.99 -11.13 26.88
N THR A 156 -3.07 -11.15 26.09
CA THR A 156 -3.41 -12.31 25.26
C THR A 156 -2.32 -12.57 24.20
N PRO A 157 -2.18 -13.82 23.69
CA PRO A 157 -1.21 -14.14 22.64
C PRO A 157 -1.31 -13.25 21.39
N TRP A 158 -2.51 -12.73 21.11
CA TRP A 158 -2.78 -11.80 20.00
C TRP A 158 -1.97 -10.51 20.08
N HIS A 159 -1.67 -10.04 21.29
CA HIS A 159 -0.88 -8.83 21.50
C HIS A 159 0.58 -8.94 21.02
N ARG A 160 1.04 -10.16 20.69
CA ARG A 160 2.35 -10.37 20.06
C ARG A 160 2.38 -9.89 18.62
N ILE A 161 1.24 -9.91 17.93
CA ILE A 161 1.09 -9.44 16.55
C ILE A 161 1.43 -7.93 16.47
N TYR A 162 1.06 -7.15 17.49
CA TYR A 162 1.37 -5.73 17.54
C TYR A 162 2.89 -5.48 17.64
N SER A 163 3.61 -6.17 18.52
CA SER A 163 5.07 -6.04 18.54
C SER A 163 5.75 -6.57 17.27
N MET A 164 5.15 -7.55 16.60
CA MET A 164 5.63 -8.05 15.30
C MET A 164 5.54 -6.95 14.23
N PHE A 165 4.40 -6.27 14.13
CA PHE A 165 4.23 -5.16 13.17
C PHE A 165 5.07 -3.92 13.54
N TYR A 166 5.29 -3.66 14.82
CA TYR A 166 6.08 -2.49 15.24
C TYR A 166 7.57 -2.66 14.98
N GLY A 167 8.17 -3.81 15.32
CA GLY A 167 9.62 -3.99 15.26
C GLY A 167 10.09 -5.41 15.03
N MET A 168 9.24 -6.26 14.43
CA MET A 168 9.49 -7.70 14.23
C MET A 168 9.86 -8.44 15.53
N ALA A 169 9.34 -7.99 16.68
CA ALA A 169 9.59 -8.60 17.98
C ALA A 169 8.41 -9.46 18.42
N TRP A 170 8.66 -10.70 18.88
CA TRP A 170 7.61 -11.60 19.36
C TRP A 170 7.32 -11.44 20.85
N ARG A 171 6.95 -10.21 21.26
CA ARG A 171 6.61 -9.85 22.65
C ARG A 171 5.19 -9.31 22.73
N PRO A 172 4.43 -9.55 23.80
CA PRO A 172 3.11 -8.94 23.93
C PRO A 172 3.23 -7.42 24.14
N GLY A 173 2.38 -6.65 23.46
CA GLY A 173 2.26 -5.21 23.64
C GLY A 173 1.01 -4.66 22.98
N PHE A 174 0.69 -3.39 23.19
CA PHE A 174 -0.46 -2.72 22.59
C PHE A 174 -0.09 -1.29 22.16
N TYR A 175 -0.87 -0.71 21.26
CA TYR A 175 -0.63 0.63 20.74
C TYR A 175 -1.42 1.70 21.47
N ILE A 176 -0.78 2.84 21.70
CA ILE A 176 -1.41 4.09 22.12
C ILE A 176 -1.05 5.15 21.08
N THR A 177 -2.03 5.80 20.48
CA THR A 177 -1.77 6.90 19.53
C THR A 177 -2.12 8.26 20.14
N SER A 178 -1.53 9.32 19.59
CA SER A 178 -1.77 10.70 20.05
C SER A 178 -3.23 11.16 19.91
N ASN A 179 -4.06 10.43 19.15
CA ASN A 179 -5.49 10.71 19.03
C ASN A 179 -6.29 10.31 20.28
N ILE A 180 -5.70 9.62 21.26
CA ILE A 180 -6.38 9.26 22.51
C ILE A 180 -6.60 10.53 23.38
N SER A 181 -7.72 10.59 24.10
CA SER A 181 -8.00 11.70 25.01
C SER A 181 -6.92 11.83 26.09
N GLU A 182 -6.42 13.06 26.32
CA GLU A 182 -5.41 13.35 27.35
C GLU A 182 -4.12 12.53 27.18
N PHE A 183 -3.65 12.37 25.94
CA PHE A 183 -2.46 11.59 25.60
C PHE A 183 -1.24 11.94 26.46
N ASP A 184 -0.90 13.23 26.60
CA ASP A 184 0.27 13.67 27.36
C ASP A 184 0.18 13.28 28.84
N GLN A 185 -1.01 13.43 29.43
CA GLN A 185 -1.28 13.04 30.81
C GLN A 185 -1.16 11.53 31.01
N LEU A 186 -1.65 10.73 30.04
CA LEU A 186 -1.51 9.28 30.06
C LEU A 186 -0.04 8.85 30.01
N VAL A 187 0.75 9.44 29.11
CA VAL A 187 2.19 9.14 29.00
C VAL A 187 2.93 9.54 30.27
N GLN A 188 2.68 10.73 30.81
CA GLN A 188 3.28 11.19 32.08
C GLN A 188 2.93 10.26 33.24
N THR A 189 1.67 9.80 33.32
CA THR A 189 1.22 8.85 34.34
C THR A 189 1.97 7.52 34.22
N ILE A 190 2.13 7.00 33.00
CA ILE A 190 2.87 5.74 32.76
C ILE A 190 4.33 5.87 33.23
N LEU A 191 5.00 6.97 32.90
CA LEU A 191 6.41 7.17 33.27
C LEU A 191 6.58 7.34 34.78
N SER A 192 5.82 8.26 35.37
CA SER A 192 5.92 8.59 36.79
C SER A 192 5.60 7.40 37.70
N GLU A 193 4.52 6.65 37.41
CA GLU A 193 4.16 5.47 38.20
C GLU A 193 5.11 4.30 37.96
N SER A 194 5.62 4.11 36.73
CA SER A 194 6.63 3.08 36.48
C SER A 194 7.95 3.37 37.22
N GLU A 195 8.37 4.63 37.29
CA GLU A 195 9.57 5.05 38.00
C GLU A 195 9.38 4.90 39.51
N ARG A 196 8.22 5.33 40.03
CA ARG A 196 7.86 5.15 41.43
C ARG A 196 7.85 3.67 41.83
N THR A 197 7.28 2.82 40.99
CA THR A 197 7.21 1.37 41.22
C THR A 197 8.59 0.72 41.15
N ALA A 198 9.44 1.14 40.20
CA ALA A 198 10.83 0.67 40.09
C ALA A 198 11.69 1.10 41.29
N ARG A 199 11.40 2.24 41.93
CA ARG A 199 12.05 2.64 43.19
C ARG A 199 11.55 1.84 44.40
N ALA A 200 10.32 1.33 44.35
CA ALA A 200 9.69 0.59 45.45
C ALA A 200 9.90 -0.93 45.40
N SER A 201 10.21 -1.49 44.22
CA SER A 201 10.35 -2.93 43.99
C SER A 201 11.75 -3.28 43.47
N GLU A 202 12.44 -4.22 44.11
CA GLU A 202 13.79 -4.67 43.72
C GLU A 202 13.83 -5.37 42.35
N THR A 203 12.68 -5.88 41.88
CA THR A 203 12.56 -6.62 40.62
C THR A 203 12.10 -5.78 39.42
N ALA A 204 11.49 -4.61 39.65
CA ALA A 204 10.91 -3.79 38.60
C ALA A 204 11.95 -2.84 37.97
N ARG A 205 11.99 -2.77 36.64
CA ARG A 205 12.85 -1.82 35.91
C ARG A 205 12.01 -0.60 35.50
N PRO A 206 12.55 0.63 35.58
CA PRO A 206 11.82 1.81 35.14
C PRO A 206 11.57 1.72 33.64
N VAL A 207 10.33 2.03 33.22
CA VAL A 207 9.98 2.05 31.80
C VAL A 207 10.70 3.23 31.16
N ARG A 208 11.66 2.93 30.29
CA ARG A 208 12.31 3.97 29.47
C ARG A 208 11.51 4.20 28.20
N LEU A 209 11.28 5.47 27.87
CA LEU A 209 10.87 5.88 26.54
C LEU A 209 12.03 5.61 25.58
N GLU A 210 11.90 4.54 24.79
CA GLU A 210 12.87 4.23 23.75
C GLU A 210 12.47 4.97 22.47
N GLU A 211 12.89 6.23 22.35
CA GLU A 211 12.75 7.03 21.11
C GLU A 211 13.73 6.56 20.02
N ASP A 212 14.81 5.87 20.42
CA ASP A 212 15.86 5.37 19.53
C ASP A 212 15.46 4.13 18.71
N LYS A 213 14.32 3.49 19.03
CA LYS A 213 13.82 2.28 18.36
C LYS A 213 12.43 2.46 17.74
N PRO A 214 12.27 3.41 16.84
CA PRO A 214 11.01 3.67 16.16
C PRO A 214 10.67 2.54 15.17
N SER A 215 9.38 2.35 14.94
CA SER A 215 8.87 1.38 13.98
C SER A 215 9.03 1.88 12.55
N LEU A 216 9.57 1.06 11.66
CA LEU A 216 9.64 1.38 10.23
C LEU A 216 8.26 1.44 9.58
N LEU A 217 7.34 0.56 9.98
CA LEU A 217 5.99 0.50 9.44
C LEU A 217 5.18 1.72 9.87
N PHE A 218 5.20 2.06 11.17
CA PHE A 218 4.48 3.25 11.63
C PHE A 218 5.14 4.56 11.19
N ARG A 219 6.46 4.60 11.03
CA ARG A 219 7.11 5.73 10.34
C ARG A 219 6.56 5.88 8.94
N LEU A 220 6.54 4.82 8.16
CA LEU A 220 6.00 4.86 6.80
C LEU A 220 4.52 5.29 6.77
N MET A 221 3.71 4.87 7.74
CA MET A 221 2.28 5.21 7.77
C MET A 221 1.98 6.63 8.28
N LEU A 222 2.67 7.07 9.33
CA LEU A 222 2.46 8.40 9.94
C LEU A 222 3.11 9.48 9.09
N SER A 223 4.33 9.21 8.65
CA SER A 223 5.17 10.18 7.96
C SER A 223 6.11 9.44 7.02
N PRO A 224 5.66 9.09 5.82
CA PRO A 224 6.52 8.35 4.92
C PRO A 224 7.81 9.13 4.56
N GLY A 225 7.84 10.46 4.76
CA GLY A 225 9.08 11.25 4.79
C GLY A 225 10.03 10.92 5.96
N ALA A 226 9.53 10.66 7.17
CA ALA A 226 10.33 10.24 8.34
C ALA A 226 11.02 8.89 8.13
N PHE A 227 10.47 8.02 7.28
CA PHE A 227 11.14 6.78 6.90
C PHE A 227 12.44 7.07 6.13
N PHE A 228 12.46 8.14 5.34
CA PHE A 228 13.61 8.56 4.56
C PHE A 228 14.51 9.58 5.26
N SER A 229 14.13 10.08 6.45
CA SER A 229 14.95 10.97 7.27
C SER A 229 15.78 10.18 8.30
N ARG A 230 16.96 10.70 8.66
CA ARG A 230 17.76 10.16 9.76
C ARG A 230 17.42 10.95 11.01
N SER A 231 16.96 10.28 12.08
CA SER A 231 16.85 10.93 13.39
C SER A 231 18.25 11.29 13.88
N ALA A 232 18.49 12.59 14.10
CA ALA A 232 19.75 13.15 14.61
C ALA A 232 20.27 12.43 15.86
N THR A 233 19.39 11.79 16.66
CA THR A 233 19.74 11.00 17.85
C THR A 233 20.65 9.80 17.57
N THR A 234 20.60 9.21 16.37
CA THR A 234 21.53 8.13 15.98
C THR A 234 22.92 8.62 15.56
N ALA A 235 23.10 9.93 15.31
CA ALA A 235 24.41 10.51 15.06
C ALA A 235 25.27 10.59 16.34
N SER A 236 24.63 10.72 17.51
CA SER A 236 25.34 10.90 18.79
C SER A 236 25.69 9.59 19.50
N GLY A 237 25.00 8.48 19.22
CA GLY A 237 25.18 7.20 19.95
C GLY A 237 25.87 6.07 19.18
N ALA A 238 26.05 6.19 17.87
CA ALA A 238 26.63 5.14 17.02
C ALA A 238 27.65 5.70 16.03
N SER A 239 28.55 6.57 16.52
CA SER A 239 29.92 6.61 15.96
C SER A 239 30.63 5.30 16.30
N SER A 240 30.15 4.18 15.73
CA SER A 240 31.07 3.10 15.39
C SER A 240 31.97 3.68 14.31
N ALA A 241 33.17 4.03 14.73
CA ALA A 241 34.26 4.48 13.90
C ALA A 241 34.36 3.66 12.60
N HIS A 242 33.85 4.21 11.52
CA HIS A 242 34.55 4.10 10.26
C HIS A 242 35.33 5.40 10.13
N PRO A 243 36.66 5.34 10.06
CA PRO A 243 37.47 6.54 9.97
C PRO A 243 36.95 7.36 8.80
N SER A 244 36.77 8.67 9.02
CA SER A 244 36.65 9.64 7.95
C SER A 244 37.68 9.29 6.88
N SER A 245 37.20 8.82 5.72
CA SER A 245 38.07 8.52 4.59
C SER A 245 39.00 9.72 4.38
N PRO A 246 40.30 9.51 4.15
CA PRO A 246 41.21 10.61 3.85
C PRO A 246 40.64 11.45 2.71
N SER A 247 40.82 12.77 2.79
CA SER A 247 40.36 13.72 1.78
C SER A 247 40.75 13.23 0.37
N GLY A 248 39.75 12.80 -0.41
CA GLY A 248 39.93 12.26 -1.77
C GLY A 248 39.67 10.77 -1.96
N GLY A 249 39.40 10.00 -0.89
CA GLY A 249 38.99 8.60 -0.97
C GLY A 249 37.50 8.43 -1.35
N PRO A 250 37.09 7.24 -1.85
CA PRO A 250 35.70 6.99 -2.18
C PRO A 250 34.79 7.11 -0.96
N VAL A 251 33.65 7.78 -1.15
CA VAL A 251 32.61 7.91 -0.11
C VAL A 251 31.55 6.84 -0.35
N GLU A 252 31.62 5.75 0.41
CA GLU A 252 30.61 4.70 0.35
C GLU A 252 29.35 5.09 1.14
N ALA A 253 28.20 4.94 0.48
CA ALA A 253 26.87 5.21 0.96
C ALA A 253 26.00 3.94 0.85
N ILE A 254 25.59 3.39 2.00
CA ILE A 254 24.84 2.15 2.15
C ILE A 254 23.60 2.40 3.01
N TYR A 255 22.49 1.80 2.61
CA TYR A 255 21.25 1.82 3.37
C TYR A 255 21.33 0.95 4.65
N PRO A 256 20.63 1.35 5.74
CA PRO A 256 20.51 0.53 6.93
C PRO A 256 20.01 -0.89 6.61
N SER A 257 20.58 -1.89 7.29
CA SER A 257 20.26 -3.31 7.07
C SER A 257 18.77 -3.63 7.16
N ARG A 258 18.00 -2.89 7.97
CA ARG A 258 16.55 -3.08 8.09
C ARG A 258 15.80 -2.71 6.80
N ILE A 259 16.20 -1.63 6.12
CA ILE A 259 15.58 -1.20 4.86
C ILE A 259 15.92 -2.20 3.76
N THR A 260 17.19 -2.60 3.66
CA THR A 260 17.62 -3.60 2.67
C THR A 260 17.00 -4.97 2.91
N THR A 261 16.82 -5.38 4.19
CA THR A 261 16.11 -6.62 4.55
C THR A 261 14.62 -6.54 4.20
N LEU A 262 13.96 -5.40 4.42
CA LEU A 262 12.55 -5.22 4.07
C LEU A 262 12.30 -5.27 2.56
N ILE A 263 13.15 -4.59 1.78
CA ILE A 263 13.09 -4.63 0.31
C ILE A 263 13.42 -6.03 -0.18
N GLY A 264 14.49 -6.64 0.34
CA GLY A 264 14.89 -8.00 0.00
C GLY A 264 13.82 -9.04 0.33
N GLY A 265 13.16 -8.93 1.49
CA GLY A 265 12.04 -9.77 1.89
C GLY A 265 10.83 -9.60 0.98
N THR A 266 10.45 -8.36 0.66
CA THR A 266 9.38 -8.07 -0.29
C THR A 266 9.67 -8.67 -1.67
N VAL A 267 10.90 -8.51 -2.16
CA VAL A 267 11.35 -9.09 -3.44
C VAL A 267 11.33 -10.61 -3.40
N ALA A 268 11.77 -11.24 -2.30
CA ALA A 268 11.76 -12.69 -2.15
C ALA A 268 10.33 -13.26 -2.12
N ILE A 269 9.41 -12.60 -1.41
CA ILE A 269 7.98 -12.97 -1.40
C ILE A 269 7.40 -12.84 -2.81
N LEU A 270 7.66 -11.71 -3.49
CA LEU A 270 7.18 -11.46 -4.85
C LEU A 270 7.68 -12.55 -5.81
N ALA A 271 8.98 -12.85 -5.78
CA ALA A 271 9.59 -13.89 -6.61
C ALA A 271 9.02 -15.29 -6.33
N THR A 272 8.80 -15.63 -5.05
CA THR A 272 8.19 -16.91 -4.65
C THR A 272 6.77 -17.03 -5.18
N LEU A 273 5.94 -16.00 -4.99
CA LEU A 273 4.57 -15.99 -5.49
C LEU A 273 4.51 -16.05 -7.02
N THR A 274 5.38 -15.33 -7.72
CA THR A 274 5.52 -15.41 -9.18
C THR A 274 5.89 -16.83 -9.62
N GLY A 275 6.85 -17.47 -8.95
CA GLY A 275 7.24 -18.85 -9.25
C GLY A 275 6.08 -19.83 -9.07
N LEU A 276 5.36 -19.73 -7.95
CA LEU A 276 4.18 -20.56 -7.67
C LEU A 276 3.07 -20.35 -8.72
N ARG A 277 2.79 -19.10 -9.11
CA ARG A 277 1.79 -18.81 -10.14
C ARG A 277 2.22 -19.27 -11.54
N TYR A 278 3.50 -19.16 -11.88
CA TYR A 278 4.03 -19.68 -13.14
C TYR A 278 3.88 -21.21 -13.23
N LEU A 279 4.23 -21.92 -12.15
CA LEU A 279 4.02 -23.37 -12.05
C LEU A 279 2.53 -23.73 -12.12
N SER A 280 1.66 -22.93 -11.52
CA SER A 280 0.21 -23.09 -11.63
C SER A 280 -0.26 -23.02 -13.09
N PHE A 281 0.16 -22.02 -13.87
CA PHE A 281 -0.20 -21.96 -15.30
C PHE A 281 0.27 -23.18 -16.09
N TRP A 282 1.50 -23.63 -15.85
CA TRP A 282 2.01 -24.87 -16.45
C TRP A 282 1.20 -26.10 -16.05
N SER A 283 0.78 -26.18 -14.79
CA SER A 283 -0.07 -27.28 -14.34
C SER A 283 -1.40 -27.30 -15.09
N ILE A 284 -2.03 -26.14 -15.27
CA ILE A 284 -3.30 -26.02 -16.01
C ILE A 284 -3.09 -26.41 -17.47
N PHE A 285 -2.05 -25.87 -18.12
CA PHE A 285 -1.73 -26.18 -19.52
C PHE A 285 -1.52 -27.69 -19.73
N LEU A 286 -0.67 -28.33 -18.91
CA LEU A 286 -0.40 -29.76 -19.00
C LEU A 286 -1.64 -30.62 -18.73
N ALA A 287 -2.53 -30.20 -17.81
CA ALA A 287 -3.79 -30.90 -17.57
C ALA A 287 -4.76 -30.83 -18.76
N LEU A 288 -4.76 -29.72 -19.51
CA LEU A 288 -5.59 -29.58 -20.72
C LEU A 288 -5.06 -30.45 -21.87
N GLU A 289 -3.75 -30.48 -22.07
CA GLU A 289 -3.08 -31.21 -23.17
C GLU A 289 -2.94 -32.71 -22.90
N LEU A 290 -2.69 -33.12 -21.64
CA LEU A 290 -2.41 -34.52 -21.27
C LEU A 290 -3.51 -35.08 -20.36
N PRO A 291 -4.49 -35.83 -20.90
CA PRO A 291 -5.58 -36.41 -20.12
C PRO A 291 -5.12 -37.27 -18.93
N ALA A 292 -3.99 -37.96 -19.08
CA ALA A 292 -3.41 -38.82 -18.05
C ALA A 292 -3.01 -38.05 -16.76
N LEU A 293 -2.73 -36.74 -16.87
CA LEU A 293 -2.29 -35.93 -15.73
C LEU A 293 -3.45 -35.39 -14.89
N ARG A 294 -4.67 -35.32 -15.44
CA ARG A 294 -5.84 -34.66 -14.79
C ARG A 294 -6.22 -35.24 -13.43
N GLY A 295 -5.93 -36.53 -13.22
CA GLY A 295 -6.21 -37.25 -11.97
C GLY A 295 -5.07 -37.25 -10.95
N LEU A 296 -3.94 -36.60 -11.21
CA LEU A 296 -2.76 -36.59 -10.33
C LEU A 296 -2.60 -35.23 -9.63
N PRO A 297 -2.16 -35.17 -8.36
CA PRO A 297 -1.67 -33.91 -7.77
C PRO A 297 -0.40 -33.46 -8.53
N PRO A 298 -0.23 -32.17 -8.88
CA PRO A 298 -1.02 -30.99 -8.52
C PRO A 298 -1.99 -30.53 -9.63
N PHE A 299 -2.61 -31.43 -10.40
CA PHE A 299 -3.52 -31.08 -11.52
C PHE A 299 -5.02 -31.14 -11.14
N ILE A 300 -5.35 -31.90 -10.09
CA ILE A 300 -6.72 -32.19 -9.62
C ILE A 300 -7.47 -30.93 -9.17
N TRP A 301 -6.78 -29.95 -8.59
CA TRP A 301 -7.40 -28.73 -8.04
C TRP A 301 -8.14 -27.88 -9.10
N ASN A 302 -7.81 -28.02 -10.38
CA ASN A 302 -8.51 -27.32 -11.46
C ASN A 302 -9.86 -27.95 -11.80
N VAL A 303 -10.10 -29.21 -11.41
CA VAL A 303 -11.35 -29.94 -11.70
C VAL A 303 -12.55 -29.31 -10.98
N SER A 304 -12.32 -28.62 -9.86
CA SER A 304 -13.38 -27.92 -9.14
C SER A 304 -13.91 -26.67 -9.84
N ASP A 305 -13.20 -26.12 -10.84
CA ASP A 305 -13.73 -24.99 -11.60
C ASP A 305 -14.72 -25.51 -12.67
N PRO A 306 -15.99 -25.03 -12.69
CA PRO A 306 -17.01 -25.49 -13.63
C PRO A 306 -16.55 -25.46 -15.09
N ARG A 307 -15.74 -24.47 -15.49
CA ARG A 307 -15.27 -24.30 -16.87
C ARG A 307 -14.29 -25.40 -17.27
N TYR A 308 -13.36 -25.72 -16.38
CA TYR A 308 -12.42 -26.82 -16.58
C TYR A 308 -13.13 -28.16 -16.49
N SER A 309 -14.15 -28.30 -15.62
CA SER A 309 -14.97 -29.50 -15.56
C SER A 309 -15.73 -29.75 -16.88
N GLU A 310 -16.27 -28.69 -17.51
CA GLU A 310 -16.90 -28.77 -18.83
C GLU A 310 -15.90 -29.26 -19.88
N LEU A 311 -14.71 -28.66 -19.92
CA LEU A 311 -13.62 -29.07 -20.84
C LEU A 311 -13.17 -30.51 -20.60
N TYR A 312 -12.93 -30.91 -19.35
CA TYR A 312 -12.47 -32.25 -19.01
C TYR A 312 -13.53 -33.32 -19.28
N ASN A 313 -14.82 -32.98 -19.16
CA ASN A 313 -15.91 -33.88 -19.52
C ASN A 313 -16.04 -34.01 -21.05
N ALA A 314 -15.99 -32.91 -21.79
CA ALA A 314 -16.05 -32.91 -23.25
C ALA A 314 -14.85 -33.62 -23.89
N TYR A 315 -13.66 -33.46 -23.31
CA TYR A 315 -12.41 -34.01 -23.82
C TYR A 315 -11.81 -35.09 -22.92
N ARG A 316 -12.63 -35.95 -22.32
CA ARG A 316 -12.18 -36.91 -21.27
C ARG A 316 -10.93 -37.72 -21.63
N THR A 317 -10.85 -38.23 -22.86
CA THR A 317 -9.76 -39.09 -23.33
C THR A 317 -8.82 -38.41 -24.33
N ARG A 318 -9.02 -37.11 -24.61
CA ARG A 318 -8.29 -36.38 -25.65
C ARG A 318 -7.76 -35.04 -25.12
N ALA A 319 -6.73 -34.51 -25.76
CA ALA A 319 -6.28 -33.16 -25.52
C ALA A 319 -7.40 -32.16 -25.89
N VAL A 320 -7.51 -31.08 -25.13
CA VAL A 320 -8.32 -29.91 -25.54
C VAL A 320 -7.62 -29.26 -26.74
N PRO A 321 -8.35 -28.78 -27.77
CA PRO A 321 -7.73 -28.13 -28.91
C PRO A 321 -6.84 -26.96 -28.46
N PHE A 322 -5.60 -26.95 -28.93
CA PHE A 322 -4.58 -26.00 -28.47
C PHE A 322 -5.03 -24.53 -28.61
N LEU A 323 -5.72 -24.19 -29.70
CA LEU A 323 -6.22 -22.84 -29.99
C LEU A 323 -7.48 -22.44 -29.19
N GLY A 324 -8.08 -23.38 -28.46
CA GLY A 324 -9.38 -23.22 -27.81
C GLY A 324 -10.52 -23.82 -28.63
N ILE A 325 -11.76 -23.61 -28.17
CA ILE A 325 -12.96 -24.17 -28.79
C ILE A 325 -13.66 -23.09 -29.61
N ASP A 326 -13.91 -23.38 -30.88
CA ASP A 326 -14.61 -22.46 -31.79
C ASP A 326 -16.00 -22.10 -31.24
N GLY A 327 -16.30 -20.80 -31.23
CA GLY A 327 -17.57 -20.28 -30.71
C GLY A 327 -17.69 -20.24 -29.17
N ARG A 328 -16.67 -20.68 -28.42
CA ARG A 328 -16.66 -20.66 -26.94
C ARG A 328 -15.42 -19.92 -26.38
N PRO A 329 -15.30 -18.60 -26.61
CA PRO A 329 -14.21 -17.79 -26.07
C PRO A 329 -14.28 -17.61 -24.53
N ASP A 330 -15.38 -18.03 -23.92
CA ASP A 330 -15.59 -18.08 -22.48
C ASP A 330 -14.79 -19.20 -21.79
N LEU A 331 -14.33 -20.20 -22.54
CA LEU A 331 -13.58 -21.34 -22.01
C LEU A 331 -12.06 -21.12 -22.06
N PRO A 332 -11.29 -21.72 -21.13
CA PRO A 332 -9.84 -21.68 -21.14
C PRO A 332 -9.21 -22.18 -22.44
N ALA A 333 -8.18 -21.50 -22.92
CA ALA A 333 -7.45 -21.86 -24.15
C ALA A 333 -5.99 -22.22 -23.82
N PRO A 334 -5.50 -23.44 -24.16
CA PRO A 334 -4.14 -23.88 -23.81
C PRO A 334 -3.03 -22.93 -24.29
N TRP A 335 -3.10 -22.45 -25.53
CA TRP A 335 -2.11 -21.52 -26.07
C TRP A 335 -2.06 -20.21 -25.28
N TRP A 336 -3.20 -19.67 -24.89
CA TRP A 336 -3.27 -18.40 -24.17
C TRP A 336 -2.73 -18.53 -22.76
N ILE A 337 -2.99 -19.67 -22.10
CA ILE A 337 -2.42 -19.98 -20.78
C ILE A 337 -0.89 -19.91 -20.80
N LEU A 338 -0.25 -20.42 -21.87
CA LEU A 338 1.20 -20.28 -22.06
C LEU A 338 1.61 -18.82 -22.28
N VAL A 339 0.91 -18.10 -23.17
CA VAL A 339 1.20 -16.68 -23.44
C VAL A 339 1.06 -15.84 -22.16
N SER A 340 -0.02 -16.04 -21.40
CA SER A 340 -0.29 -15.33 -20.16
C SER A 340 0.73 -15.68 -19.08
N ALA A 341 1.19 -16.93 -18.99
CA ALA A 341 2.28 -17.34 -18.09
C ALA A 341 3.59 -16.60 -18.39
N HIS A 342 4.00 -16.51 -19.66
CA HIS A 342 5.25 -15.85 -20.05
C HIS A 342 5.14 -14.34 -19.96
N LEU A 343 3.99 -13.76 -20.29
CA LEU A 343 3.73 -12.33 -20.13
C LEU A 343 3.73 -11.93 -18.65
N MET A 344 3.06 -12.72 -17.80
CA MET A 344 3.08 -12.54 -16.35
C MET A 344 4.50 -12.61 -15.81
N LEU A 345 5.28 -13.62 -16.24
CA LEU A 345 6.68 -13.77 -15.83
C LEU A 345 7.53 -12.57 -16.26
N LEU A 346 7.39 -12.10 -17.50
CA LEU A 346 8.08 -10.91 -18.01
C LEU A 346 7.77 -9.67 -17.17
N LEU A 347 6.49 -9.39 -16.93
CA LEU A 347 6.05 -8.24 -16.14
C LEU A 347 6.53 -8.35 -14.68
N ALA A 348 6.44 -9.54 -14.08
CA ALA A 348 6.90 -9.79 -12.73
C ALA A 348 8.42 -9.61 -12.60
N ILE A 349 9.20 -10.09 -13.56
CA ILE A 349 10.66 -9.90 -13.60
C ILE A 349 11.01 -8.42 -13.67
N ILE A 350 10.32 -7.63 -14.51
CA ILE A 350 10.51 -6.18 -14.58
C ILE A 350 10.22 -5.53 -13.22
N ALA A 351 9.10 -5.90 -12.57
CA ALA A 351 8.72 -5.37 -11.26
C ALA A 351 9.72 -5.77 -10.16
N ILE A 352 10.16 -7.03 -10.13
CA ILE A 352 11.18 -7.55 -9.20
C ILE A 352 12.48 -6.76 -9.35
N PHE A 353 12.97 -6.58 -10.58
CA PHE A 353 14.20 -5.84 -10.82
C PHE A 353 14.10 -4.37 -10.47
N TRP A 354 12.95 -3.76 -10.75
CA TRP A 354 12.68 -2.39 -10.35
C TRP A 354 12.69 -2.24 -8.81
N LEU A 355 11.92 -3.06 -8.09
CA LEU A 355 11.86 -3.06 -6.62
C LEU A 355 13.23 -3.30 -5.97
N ARG A 356 14.01 -4.25 -6.50
CA ARG A 356 15.35 -4.56 -5.98
C ARG A 356 16.35 -3.41 -6.21
N SER A 357 16.10 -2.56 -7.20
CA SER A 357 17.03 -1.51 -7.64
C SER A 357 16.55 -0.10 -7.30
N ILE A 358 15.47 0.05 -6.52
CA ILE A 358 14.88 1.35 -6.19
C ILE A 358 15.74 2.16 -5.21
N LEU A 359 16.45 1.49 -4.31
CA LEU A 359 17.33 2.07 -3.29
C LEU A 359 18.68 1.34 -3.25
N PRO A 360 19.55 1.53 -4.27
CA PRO A 360 20.84 0.84 -4.36
C PRO A 360 21.88 1.46 -3.44
N SER A 361 22.93 0.69 -3.12
CA SER A 361 24.15 1.23 -2.50
C SER A 361 24.95 2.02 -3.53
N ILE A 362 25.60 3.09 -3.09
CA ILE A 362 26.25 4.08 -3.96
C ILE A 362 27.61 4.41 -3.39
N GLU A 363 28.59 4.67 -4.25
CA GLU A 363 29.92 5.07 -3.86
C GLU A 363 30.35 6.23 -4.76
N SER A 364 30.61 7.39 -4.16
CA SER A 364 31.14 8.54 -4.91
C SER A 364 32.63 8.34 -5.13
N ARG A 365 33.08 8.36 -6.40
CA ARG A 365 34.48 8.22 -6.80
C ARG A 365 34.94 9.43 -7.62
N SER A 366 36.27 9.54 -7.77
CA SER A 366 36.88 10.59 -8.57
C SER A 366 36.39 10.61 -10.02
N GLU A 367 36.27 9.42 -10.60
CA GLU A 367 35.91 9.19 -12.01
C GLU A 367 34.39 9.24 -12.26
N GLY A 368 33.57 9.00 -11.23
CA GLY A 368 32.12 8.86 -11.38
C GLY A 368 31.40 8.41 -10.12
N ILE A 369 30.08 8.25 -10.22
CA ILE A 369 29.27 7.61 -9.16
C ILE A 369 29.21 6.11 -9.46
N ALA A 370 29.73 5.27 -8.59
CA ALA A 370 29.52 3.84 -8.68
C ALA A 370 28.19 3.46 -8.02
N VAL A 371 27.31 2.81 -8.77
CA VAL A 371 26.02 2.29 -8.27
C VAL A 371 26.13 0.78 -8.19
N ARG A 372 25.79 0.20 -7.04
CA ARG A 372 25.81 -1.25 -6.88
C ARG A 372 24.71 -1.88 -7.71
N ASP A 373 25.09 -2.72 -8.65
CA ASP A 373 24.16 -3.49 -9.46
C ASP A 373 23.60 -4.63 -8.61
N SER A 374 22.28 -4.60 -8.43
CA SER A 374 21.59 -5.60 -7.61
C SER A 374 21.64 -6.99 -8.23
N LEU A 375 21.77 -7.09 -9.56
CA LEU A 375 21.80 -8.35 -10.32
C LEU A 375 23.13 -9.09 -10.23
N ARG A 376 24.22 -8.38 -10.53
CA ARG A 376 25.58 -8.95 -10.62
C ARG A 376 26.35 -8.86 -9.31
N GLY A 377 25.81 -8.15 -8.31
CA GLY A 377 26.46 -7.89 -7.02
C GLY A 377 27.67 -6.94 -7.10
N GLY A 378 28.10 -6.58 -8.32
CA GLY A 378 29.23 -5.70 -8.60
C GLY A 378 28.85 -4.23 -8.69
N TRP A 379 29.88 -3.39 -8.69
CA TRP A 379 29.75 -1.94 -8.83
C TRP A 379 29.74 -1.55 -10.30
N ARG A 380 28.77 -0.72 -10.70
CA ARG A 380 28.71 -0.11 -12.02
C ARG A 380 29.11 1.35 -11.91
N LEU A 381 30.27 1.70 -12.44
CA LEU A 381 30.74 3.09 -12.49
C LEU A 381 29.92 3.87 -13.52
N LEU A 382 29.35 5.00 -13.10
CA LEU A 382 28.72 5.99 -13.94
C LEU A 382 29.63 7.22 -13.98
N PRO A 383 30.39 7.39 -15.07
CA PRO A 383 31.20 8.58 -15.29
C PRO A 383 30.38 9.88 -15.14
N TRP A 384 30.97 10.92 -14.55
CA TRP A 384 30.28 12.18 -14.28
C TRP A 384 29.76 12.88 -15.55
N ASP A 385 30.47 12.75 -16.67
CA ASP A 385 30.08 13.23 -18.01
C ASP A 385 28.80 12.56 -18.55
N ARG A 386 28.46 11.36 -18.04
CA ARG A 386 27.23 10.63 -18.40
C ARG A 386 26.07 10.89 -17.47
N VAL A 387 26.23 11.71 -16.43
CA VAL A 387 25.12 12.12 -15.57
C VAL A 387 24.32 13.20 -16.29
N ARG A 388 23.06 12.90 -16.61
CA ARG A 388 22.19 13.83 -17.37
C ARG A 388 21.47 14.82 -16.47
N ALA A 389 21.03 14.36 -15.31
CA ALA A 389 20.37 15.21 -14.34
C ALA A 389 20.57 14.68 -12.93
N LEU A 390 20.81 15.61 -12.02
CA LEU A 390 20.77 15.43 -10.58
C LEU A 390 19.67 16.33 -10.03
N LYS A 391 18.57 15.72 -9.60
CA LYS A 391 17.36 16.43 -9.15
C LYS A 391 17.19 16.25 -7.66
N LEU A 392 17.27 17.32 -6.90
CA LEU A 392 17.07 17.31 -5.46
C LEU A 392 15.63 17.76 -5.15
N THR A 393 14.89 16.96 -4.39
CA THR A 393 13.65 17.35 -3.73
C THR A 393 13.91 17.42 -2.23
N GLU A 394 13.78 18.63 -1.68
CA GLU A 394 13.77 18.84 -0.23
C GLU A 394 12.34 18.65 0.28
N ILE A 395 12.17 17.70 1.19
CA ILE A 395 10.88 17.41 1.84
C ILE A 395 10.82 18.13 3.20
N SER A 396 11.94 18.13 3.92
CA SER A 396 12.18 18.92 5.13
C SER A 396 13.68 19.14 5.33
N ASP A 397 14.06 19.94 6.32
CA ASP A 397 15.46 20.18 6.70
C ASP A 397 16.26 18.89 6.93
N GLN A 398 15.60 17.79 7.31
CA GLN A 398 16.21 16.50 7.60
C GLN A 398 15.88 15.40 6.57
N SER A 399 15.01 15.69 5.59
CA SER A 399 14.56 14.72 4.60
C SER A 399 14.75 15.24 3.19
N GLN A 400 15.67 14.61 2.47
CA GLN A 400 16.04 14.97 1.12
C GLN A 400 16.02 13.73 0.23
N ILE A 401 15.46 13.87 -0.96
CA ILE A 401 15.45 12.84 -1.99
C ILE A 401 16.17 13.38 -3.22
N LEU A 402 17.11 12.59 -3.73
CA LEU A 402 17.91 12.88 -4.89
C LEU A 402 17.60 11.86 -5.98
N LEU A 403 17.21 12.32 -7.16
CA LEU A 403 17.12 11.48 -8.35
C LEU A 403 18.36 11.70 -9.21
N LEU A 404 19.10 10.62 -9.44
CA LEU A 404 20.24 10.56 -10.36
C LEU A 404 19.80 9.93 -11.69
N GLN A 405 19.76 10.70 -12.77
CA GLN A 405 19.40 10.22 -14.12
C GLN A 405 20.65 10.04 -14.98
N SER A 406 20.83 8.85 -15.55
CA SER A 406 21.93 8.56 -16.48
C SER A 406 21.56 7.44 -17.43
N PRO A 407 21.87 7.53 -18.75
CA PRO A 407 21.65 6.45 -19.71
C PRO A 407 22.46 5.18 -19.40
N GLY A 408 23.48 5.28 -18.54
CA GLY A 408 24.26 4.14 -18.07
C GLY A 408 23.52 3.25 -17.07
N LEU A 409 22.28 3.57 -16.71
CA LEU A 409 21.50 2.81 -15.73
C LEU A 409 20.59 1.74 -16.39
N PRO A 410 20.21 0.66 -15.66
CA PRO A 410 19.28 -0.36 -16.17
C PRO A 410 17.93 0.22 -16.63
N ALA A 411 17.34 -0.37 -17.67
CA ALA A 411 16.06 0.11 -18.22
C ALA A 411 14.89 0.00 -17.23
N SER A 412 14.93 -0.92 -16.26
CA SER A 412 13.93 -1.02 -15.19
C SER A 412 13.83 0.25 -14.34
N GLN A 413 14.92 1.02 -14.25
CA GLN A 413 14.96 2.28 -13.49
C GLN A 413 14.30 3.46 -14.22
N ARG A 414 13.79 3.26 -15.44
CA ARG A 414 12.92 4.25 -16.10
C ARG A 414 11.61 4.44 -15.35
N ILE A 415 11.11 3.40 -14.68
CA ILE A 415 9.90 3.47 -13.87
C ILE A 415 10.09 4.48 -12.73
N THR A 416 11.26 4.48 -12.08
CA THR A 416 11.57 5.41 -10.99
C THR A 416 11.55 6.86 -11.46
N SER A 417 12.20 7.19 -12.58
CA SER A 417 12.13 8.53 -13.15
C SER A 417 10.72 8.91 -13.59
N LEU A 418 9.99 7.98 -14.23
CA LEU A 418 8.62 8.24 -14.66
C LEU A 418 7.69 8.57 -13.47
N LEU A 419 7.88 7.89 -12.33
CA LEU A 419 7.16 8.19 -11.09
C LEU A 419 7.64 9.48 -10.41
N TYR A 420 8.92 9.84 -10.57
CA TYR A 420 9.50 11.03 -9.94
C TYR A 420 9.10 12.32 -10.66
N ASP A 421 9.34 12.40 -11.98
CA ASP A 421 9.15 13.61 -12.80
C ASP A 421 8.53 13.35 -14.19
N GLY A 422 8.11 12.11 -14.48
CA GLY A 422 7.57 11.73 -15.79
C GLY A 422 8.63 11.53 -16.90
N SER A 423 9.93 11.58 -16.58
CA SER A 423 11.01 11.40 -17.55
C SER A 423 11.18 9.92 -17.95
N PRO A 424 11.38 9.63 -19.25
CA PRO A 424 11.66 8.27 -19.71
C PRO A 424 13.12 7.84 -19.50
N GLN A 425 13.98 8.71 -18.96
CA GLN A 425 15.39 8.41 -18.71
C GLN A 425 15.53 7.49 -17.49
N PRO A 426 16.39 6.47 -17.51
CA PRO A 426 16.59 5.63 -16.34
C PRO A 426 17.24 6.42 -15.20
N GLY A 427 16.70 6.26 -13.98
CA GLY A 427 17.15 7.02 -12.82
C GLY A 427 17.07 6.25 -11.50
N VAL A 428 18.04 6.51 -10.63
CA VAL A 428 18.15 5.95 -9.28
C VAL A 428 17.67 6.98 -8.28
N LEU A 429 16.91 6.51 -7.29
CA LEU A 429 16.45 7.33 -6.18
C LEU A 429 17.39 7.10 -4.99
N ILE A 430 17.91 8.20 -4.46
CA ILE A 430 18.82 8.24 -3.31
C ILE A 430 18.12 9.09 -2.25
N THR A 431 18.13 8.62 -1.01
CA THR A 431 17.38 9.28 0.07
C THR A 431 18.30 9.57 1.23
N SER A 432 18.00 10.59 2.02
CA SER A 432 18.73 10.95 3.24
C SER A 432 18.89 9.84 4.29
N ALA A 433 18.15 8.74 4.17
CA ALA A 433 18.30 7.54 5.01
C ALA A 433 19.59 6.75 4.75
N ILE A 434 20.29 6.99 3.63
CA ILE A 434 21.58 6.35 3.33
C ILE A 434 22.67 6.90 4.26
N ASN A 435 23.61 6.05 4.72
CA ASN A 435 24.74 6.57 5.49
C ASN A 435 25.59 7.51 4.61
N ASN A 436 26.30 8.46 5.23
CA ASN A 436 27.14 9.43 4.53
C ASN A 436 26.45 10.24 3.41
N PHE A 437 25.12 10.41 3.48
CA PHE A 437 24.36 11.15 2.46
C PHE A 437 24.88 12.57 2.21
N GLN A 438 25.09 13.36 3.28
CA GLN A 438 25.54 14.76 3.15
C GLN A 438 26.96 14.86 2.57
N PRO A 439 27.98 14.12 3.08
CA PRO A 439 29.29 14.07 2.44
C PRO A 439 29.24 13.65 0.97
N MET A 440 28.44 12.63 0.63
CA MET A 440 28.26 12.17 -0.75
C MET A 440 27.63 13.24 -1.63
N LEU A 441 26.59 13.94 -1.13
CA LEU A 441 25.93 15.03 -1.84
C LEU A 441 26.89 16.19 -2.08
N GLN A 442 27.67 16.59 -1.07
CA GLN A 442 28.65 17.67 -1.19
C GLN A 442 29.74 17.35 -2.20
N ASP A 443 30.30 16.14 -2.18
CA ASP A 443 31.30 15.69 -3.17
C ASP A 443 30.69 15.64 -4.58
N ALA A 444 29.47 15.12 -4.73
CA ALA A 444 28.77 15.08 -6.01
C ALA A 444 28.47 16.47 -6.58
N LEU A 445 27.97 17.38 -5.73
CA LEU A 445 27.68 18.77 -6.12
C LEU A 445 28.97 19.50 -6.51
N GLY A 446 30.04 19.38 -5.72
CA GLY A 446 31.33 20.00 -6.02
C GLY A 446 31.93 19.55 -7.36
N ARG A 447 31.69 18.30 -7.77
CA ARG A 447 32.15 17.79 -9.06
C ARG A 447 31.27 18.24 -10.22
N ILE A 448 29.96 18.26 -10.03
CA ILE A 448 29.01 18.70 -11.06
C ILE A 448 29.16 20.18 -11.37
N THR A 449 29.35 21.02 -10.35
CA THR A 449 29.57 22.47 -10.56
C THR A 449 30.84 22.76 -11.35
N VAL A 450 31.89 21.96 -11.19
CA VAL A 450 33.12 22.06 -12.01
C VAL A 450 32.84 21.71 -13.47
N ILE A 451 32.00 20.71 -13.74
CA ILE A 451 31.62 20.31 -15.11
C ILE A 451 30.73 21.37 -15.77
N GLU A 452 29.76 21.93 -15.03
CA GLU A 452 28.90 23.02 -15.51
C GLU A 452 29.72 24.30 -15.78
N ALA A 453 30.64 24.65 -14.88
CA ALA A 453 31.56 25.78 -15.06
C ALA A 453 32.50 25.58 -16.26
N GLY A 454 32.81 24.33 -16.62
CA GLY A 454 33.55 23.95 -17.82
C GLY A 454 32.76 24.02 -19.13
N GLY A 455 31.50 24.51 -19.11
CA GLY A 455 30.64 24.65 -20.29
C GLY A 455 29.74 23.44 -20.59
N GLY A 456 29.62 22.49 -19.65
CA GLY A 456 28.68 21.37 -19.76
C GLY A 456 27.21 21.76 -19.65
N PRO A 457 26.26 20.91 -20.10
CA PRO A 457 24.82 21.16 -19.92
C PRO A 457 24.47 21.21 -18.42
N PRO A 458 23.42 21.96 -18.01
CA PRO A 458 23.01 22.03 -16.61
C PRO A 458 22.50 20.65 -16.15
N VAL A 459 23.30 20.01 -15.30
CA VAL A 459 23.03 18.70 -14.71
C VAL A 459 22.27 18.87 -13.41
N LEU A 460 22.58 19.90 -12.62
CA LEU A 460 21.98 20.13 -11.31
C LEU A 460 20.64 20.88 -11.42
N ARG A 461 19.61 20.36 -10.75
CA ARG A 461 18.33 21.05 -10.55
C ARG A 461 17.94 20.99 -9.08
N GLN A 462 18.22 22.07 -8.34
CA GLN A 462 18.02 22.17 -6.89
C GLN A 462 16.54 22.37 -6.47
N GLU A 463 15.62 22.57 -7.41
CA GLU A 463 14.18 22.73 -7.12
C GLU A 463 13.28 21.80 -7.94
N ALA A 464 13.82 20.66 -8.39
CA ALA A 464 13.06 19.70 -9.17
C ALA A 464 12.14 18.86 -8.27
N ARG A 465 11.09 19.50 -7.74
CA ARG A 465 10.07 18.91 -6.87
C ARG A 465 9.36 17.78 -7.60
N SER A 466 9.54 16.55 -7.13
CA SER A 466 8.73 15.43 -7.58
C SER A 466 7.28 15.64 -7.12
N PRO A 467 6.28 15.79 -8.01
CA PRO A 467 4.89 16.01 -7.59
C PRO A 467 4.36 14.88 -6.71
N LEU A 468 4.75 13.65 -7.02
CA LEU A 468 4.33 12.46 -6.28
C LEU A 468 5.00 12.37 -4.91
N LEU A 469 6.33 12.43 -4.84
CA LEU A 469 7.04 12.21 -3.57
C LEU A 469 6.91 13.40 -2.62
N TRP A 470 6.92 14.62 -3.16
CA TRP A 470 6.76 15.82 -2.36
C TRP A 470 5.35 15.89 -1.74
N MET A 471 4.29 15.59 -2.51
CA MET A 471 2.93 15.54 -1.96
C MET A 471 2.70 14.33 -1.03
N ALA A 472 3.37 13.21 -1.31
CA ALA A 472 3.23 12.01 -0.47
C ALA A 472 3.95 12.17 0.88
N PHE A 473 5.08 12.86 0.92
CA PHE A 473 5.96 12.90 2.09
C PHE A 473 6.02 14.26 2.79
N GLY A 474 5.75 15.36 2.07
CA GLY A 474 5.74 16.73 2.62
C GLY A 474 4.45 17.10 3.35
N GLY A 475 3.46 16.20 3.37
CA GLY A 475 2.29 16.31 4.23
C GLY A 475 1.52 17.62 4.05
N LYS A 476 1.29 18.36 5.14
CA LYS A 476 0.52 19.62 5.14
C LYS A 476 1.28 20.77 4.47
N ALA A 477 2.57 20.91 4.74
CA ALA A 477 3.42 21.96 4.17
C ALA A 477 3.44 21.91 2.63
N ALA A 478 3.43 20.70 2.05
CA ALA A 478 3.35 20.55 0.60
C ALA A 478 2.03 21.08 0.01
N ARG A 479 0.91 20.85 0.69
CA ARG A 479 -0.41 21.34 0.25
C ARG A 479 -0.55 22.84 0.45
N GLU A 480 -0.05 23.37 1.56
CA GLU A 480 -0.02 24.82 1.83
C GLU A 480 0.78 25.56 0.77
N MET A 481 1.97 25.06 0.42
CA MET A 481 2.77 25.65 -0.65
C MET A 481 2.11 25.51 -2.03
N LEU A 482 1.49 24.36 -2.33
CA LEU A 482 0.75 24.18 -3.59
C LEU A 482 -0.41 25.18 -3.74
N VAL A 483 -1.15 25.42 -2.66
CA VAL A 483 -2.23 26.42 -2.63
C VAL A 483 -1.66 27.83 -2.69
N ALA A 484 -0.58 28.13 -1.99
CA ALA A 484 0.08 29.43 -2.03
C ALA A 484 0.59 29.76 -3.44
N ASP A 485 1.23 28.81 -4.13
CA ASP A 485 1.70 28.96 -5.50
C ASP A 485 0.54 29.23 -6.46
N ALA A 486 -0.58 28.52 -6.30
CA ALA A 486 -1.80 28.78 -7.07
C ALA A 486 -2.44 30.14 -6.71
N ARG A 487 -2.37 30.57 -5.44
CA ARG A 487 -2.87 31.86 -5.00
C ARG A 487 -2.06 33.03 -5.57
N ALA A 488 -0.74 32.84 -5.70
CA ALA A 488 0.17 33.81 -6.28
C ALA A 488 -0.08 34.06 -7.77
N ASP A 489 -0.51 33.02 -8.51
CA ASP A 489 -0.92 33.17 -9.91
C ASP A 489 -2.42 33.49 -10.03
N ALA A 490 -2.74 34.75 -10.32
CA ALA A 490 -4.12 35.19 -10.55
C ALA A 490 -4.81 34.45 -11.71
N SER A 491 -4.06 33.85 -12.64
CA SER A 491 -4.60 33.12 -13.77
C SER A 491 -5.30 31.82 -13.40
N THR A 492 -4.99 31.25 -12.23
CA THR A 492 -5.61 30.03 -11.71
C THR A 492 -7.06 30.21 -11.24
N ARG A 493 -7.51 31.46 -11.09
CA ARG A 493 -8.92 31.78 -10.76
C ARG A 493 -9.88 31.56 -11.94
N VAL A 494 -9.37 31.51 -13.17
CA VAL A 494 -10.16 31.40 -14.40
C VAL A 494 -9.81 30.11 -15.14
N LEU A 495 -10.77 29.51 -15.84
CA LEU A 495 -10.54 28.34 -16.69
C LEU A 495 -9.71 28.73 -17.93
N ARG A 496 -8.50 28.19 -18.05
CA ARG A 496 -7.57 28.37 -19.16
C ARG A 496 -7.22 27.01 -19.76
N PRO A 497 -7.31 26.83 -21.09
CA PRO A 497 -7.05 25.55 -21.73
C PRO A 497 -5.67 24.95 -21.41
N ALA A 498 -4.62 25.78 -21.34
CA ALA A 498 -3.27 25.31 -21.06
C ALA A 498 -3.11 24.71 -19.65
N GLY A 499 -3.68 25.38 -18.63
CA GLY A 499 -3.67 24.85 -17.26
C GLY A 499 -4.54 23.59 -17.13
N LEU A 500 -5.69 23.57 -17.80
CA LEU A 500 -6.60 22.42 -17.81
C LEU A 500 -5.95 21.21 -18.49
N LEU A 501 -5.15 21.40 -19.55
CA LEU A 501 -4.43 20.30 -20.18
C LEU A 501 -3.39 19.68 -19.23
N THR A 502 -2.70 20.51 -18.44
CA THR A 502 -1.76 20.02 -17.43
C THR A 502 -2.48 19.24 -16.33
N ALA A 503 -3.59 19.76 -15.82
CA ALA A 503 -4.44 19.08 -14.85
C ALA A 503 -5.05 17.78 -15.41
N ALA A 504 -5.46 17.78 -16.68
CA ALA A 504 -5.98 16.61 -17.38
C ALA A 504 -4.93 15.51 -17.53
N ARG A 505 -3.66 15.86 -17.83
CA ARG A 505 -2.55 14.90 -17.87
C ARG A 505 -2.29 14.25 -16.51
N ALA A 506 -2.29 15.05 -15.45
CA ALA A 506 -2.19 14.54 -14.09
C ALA A 506 -3.34 13.58 -13.77
N MET A 507 -4.57 13.97 -14.08
CA MET A 507 -5.73 13.12 -13.85
C MET A 507 -5.71 11.84 -14.68
N ALA A 508 -5.29 11.92 -15.95
CA ALA A 508 -5.14 10.77 -16.83
C ALA A 508 -4.16 9.73 -16.25
N ALA A 509 -3.03 10.20 -15.71
CA ALA A 509 -2.04 9.35 -15.04
C ALA A 509 -2.63 8.68 -13.78
N ILE A 510 -3.45 9.41 -13.02
CA ILE A 510 -4.08 8.92 -11.79
C ILE A 510 -5.23 7.94 -12.07
N ALA A 511 -5.98 8.13 -13.15
CA ALA A 511 -7.10 7.27 -13.55
C ALA A 511 -6.63 5.97 -14.26
N LEU A 512 -5.39 5.94 -14.75
CA LEU A 512 -4.86 4.81 -15.51
C LEU A 512 -4.72 3.50 -14.70
N PRO A 513 -4.24 3.49 -13.44
CA PRO A 513 -4.01 2.24 -12.72
C PRO A 513 -5.26 1.37 -12.52
N PRO A 514 -6.45 1.89 -12.12
CA PRO A 514 -7.69 1.10 -12.10
C PRO A 514 -7.96 0.35 -13.41
N ALA A 515 -7.81 1.03 -14.55
CA ALA A 515 -8.00 0.43 -15.87
C ALA A 515 -6.92 -0.61 -16.19
N LEU A 516 -5.66 -0.36 -15.79
CA LEU A 516 -4.58 -1.33 -15.93
C LEU A 516 -4.79 -2.58 -15.06
N ILE A 517 -5.31 -2.44 -13.85
CA ILE A 517 -5.64 -3.58 -12.98
C ILE A 517 -6.68 -4.47 -13.67
N LEU A 518 -7.72 -3.88 -14.26
CA LEU A 518 -8.71 -4.61 -15.05
C LEU A 518 -8.09 -5.29 -16.28
N ALA A 519 -7.36 -4.53 -17.09
CA ALA A 519 -6.75 -5.03 -18.31
C ALA A 519 -5.77 -6.17 -18.03
N LEU A 520 -4.88 -6.01 -17.04
CA LEU A 520 -3.94 -7.03 -16.63
C LEU A 520 -4.65 -8.25 -16.03
N GLY A 521 -5.75 -8.05 -15.29
CA GLY A 521 -6.57 -9.16 -14.79
C GLY A 521 -7.17 -10.01 -15.90
N GLY A 522 -7.63 -9.38 -16.99
CA GLY A 522 -8.14 -10.09 -18.17
C GLY A 522 -7.03 -10.73 -19.02
N ILE A 523 -5.95 -9.99 -19.30
CA ILE A 523 -4.83 -10.45 -20.13
C ILE A 523 -4.08 -11.60 -19.44
N LEU A 524 -3.85 -11.51 -18.13
CA LEU A 524 -3.16 -12.54 -17.34
C LEU A 524 -4.11 -13.63 -16.81
N SER A 525 -5.26 -13.80 -17.47
CA SER A 525 -6.21 -14.87 -17.20
C SER A 525 -5.91 -16.11 -18.04
N ASP A 526 -6.72 -17.14 -17.84
CA ASP A 526 -6.73 -18.39 -18.60
C ASP A 526 -7.48 -18.31 -19.94
N ARG A 527 -8.10 -17.17 -20.24
CA ARG A 527 -8.92 -16.93 -21.42
C ARG A 527 -8.26 -15.92 -22.34
N ALA A 528 -8.35 -16.16 -23.65
CA ALA A 528 -7.87 -15.21 -24.63
C ALA A 528 -8.61 -13.87 -24.48
N PRO A 529 -7.90 -12.72 -24.52
CA PRO A 529 -8.49 -11.42 -24.28
C PRO A 529 -9.42 -11.08 -25.44
N SER A 530 -10.63 -10.64 -25.11
CA SER A 530 -11.57 -10.13 -26.10
C SER A 530 -11.29 -8.66 -26.40
N LEU A 531 -11.68 -8.18 -27.59
CA LEU A 531 -11.68 -6.74 -27.88
C LEU A 531 -12.54 -5.96 -26.89
N GLY A 532 -13.57 -6.60 -26.33
CA GLY A 532 -14.39 -6.06 -25.25
C GLY A 532 -13.57 -5.67 -24.01
N LEU A 533 -12.51 -6.42 -23.67
CA LEU A 533 -11.65 -6.07 -22.53
C LEU A 533 -10.98 -4.70 -22.72
N ILE A 534 -10.49 -4.41 -23.93
CA ILE A 534 -9.89 -3.12 -24.26
C ILE A 534 -10.94 -2.01 -24.16
N GLY A 535 -12.14 -2.25 -24.71
CA GLY A 535 -13.26 -1.32 -24.63
C GLY A 535 -13.68 -1.01 -23.18
N VAL A 536 -13.82 -2.03 -22.33
CA VAL A 536 -14.19 -1.85 -20.92
C VAL A 536 -13.06 -1.18 -20.13
N ALA A 537 -11.79 -1.53 -20.36
CA ALA A 537 -10.66 -0.87 -19.72
C ALA A 537 -10.57 0.62 -20.11
N LEU A 538 -10.78 0.93 -21.40
CA LEU A 538 -10.83 2.32 -21.88
C LEU A 538 -12.02 3.08 -21.28
N ALA A 539 -13.20 2.47 -21.22
CA ALA A 539 -14.38 3.06 -20.60
C ALA A 539 -14.15 3.33 -19.11
N LEU A 540 -13.52 2.40 -18.38
CA LEU A 540 -13.17 2.56 -16.97
C LEU A 540 -12.14 3.69 -16.77
N TRP A 541 -11.16 3.83 -17.68
CA TRP A 541 -10.19 4.92 -17.66
C TRP A 541 -10.86 6.28 -17.87
N ILE A 542 -11.72 6.40 -18.90
CA ILE A 542 -12.48 7.63 -19.19
C ILE A 542 -13.40 7.97 -18.01
N PHE A 543 -14.12 6.99 -17.47
CA PHE A 543 -14.95 7.17 -16.29
C PHE A 543 -14.12 7.58 -15.06
N GLY A 544 -12.90 7.07 -14.92
CA GLY A 544 -11.96 7.52 -13.91
C GLY A 544 -11.55 8.99 -14.08
N MET A 545 -11.32 9.43 -15.31
CA MET A 545 -11.00 10.84 -15.60
C MET A 545 -12.14 11.81 -15.23
N LEU A 546 -13.40 11.37 -15.28
CA LEU A 546 -14.57 12.18 -14.94
C LEU A 546 -14.65 12.56 -13.44
N GLU A 547 -13.90 11.90 -12.56
CA GLU A 547 -13.78 12.29 -11.16
C GLU A 547 -13.34 13.76 -11.03
N TRP A 548 -12.37 14.17 -11.84
CA TRP A 548 -11.78 15.51 -11.77
C TRP A 548 -12.77 16.65 -12.04
N PRO A 549 -13.45 16.71 -13.20
CA PRO A 549 -14.38 17.81 -13.46
C PRO A 549 -15.56 17.80 -12.49
N LEU A 550 -16.00 16.62 -12.03
CA LEU A 550 -17.13 16.50 -11.11
C LEU A 550 -16.77 16.96 -9.69
N VAL A 551 -15.65 16.49 -9.14
CA VAL A 551 -15.18 16.91 -7.82
C VAL A 551 -14.81 18.40 -7.82
N GLY A 552 -14.16 18.89 -8.89
CA GLY A 552 -13.86 20.31 -9.06
C GLY A 552 -15.11 21.17 -9.05
N LEU A 553 -16.12 20.82 -9.86
CA LEU A 553 -17.38 21.57 -9.96
C LEU A 553 -18.16 21.56 -8.63
N ILE A 554 -18.32 20.39 -8.00
CA ILE A 554 -19.03 20.27 -6.73
C ILE A 554 -18.34 21.10 -5.64
N SER A 555 -17.00 21.09 -5.62
CA SER A 555 -16.25 21.84 -4.61
C SER A 555 -16.42 23.35 -4.76
N VAL A 556 -16.38 23.86 -6.01
CA VAL A 556 -16.65 25.28 -6.30
C VAL A 556 -18.09 25.65 -5.91
N LEU A 557 -19.07 24.84 -6.29
CA LEU A 557 -20.48 25.10 -5.93
C LEU A 557 -20.72 25.07 -4.41
N LEU A 558 -20.04 24.20 -3.68
CA LEU A 558 -20.14 24.16 -2.23
C LEU A 558 -19.49 25.39 -1.58
N ASP A 559 -18.36 25.85 -2.11
CA ASP A 559 -17.69 27.06 -1.63
C ASP A 559 -18.57 28.29 -1.84
N ASP A 560 -19.07 28.48 -3.07
CA ASP A 560 -19.98 29.58 -3.42
C ASP A 560 -21.24 29.59 -2.54
N ASN A 561 -21.82 28.42 -2.24
CA ASN A 561 -23.03 28.30 -1.42
C ASN A 561 -22.79 28.44 0.09
N THR A 562 -21.54 28.37 0.56
CA THR A 562 -21.21 28.47 1.98
C THR A 562 -20.69 29.85 2.38
N GLY A 563 -20.84 30.84 1.49
CA GLY A 563 -20.38 32.21 1.68
C GLY A 563 -18.91 32.42 1.31
N GLY A 564 -18.28 31.42 0.67
CA GLY A 564 -16.98 31.53 0.01
C GLY A 564 -17.09 32.10 -1.41
N GLY A 565 -16.15 31.74 -2.30
CA GLY A 565 -16.15 32.11 -3.71
C GLY A 565 -14.94 32.94 -4.19
N GLU A 566 -14.05 33.36 -3.28
CA GLU A 566 -12.86 34.14 -3.64
C GLU A 566 -11.78 33.33 -4.38
N GLU A 567 -11.86 32.01 -4.32
CA GLU A 567 -10.91 31.08 -4.93
C GLU A 567 -11.23 30.79 -6.41
N GLY A 568 -12.47 31.07 -6.87
CA GLY A 568 -12.91 30.82 -8.24
C GLY A 568 -12.68 29.37 -8.69
N TYR A 569 -12.05 29.18 -9.86
CA TYR A 569 -11.86 27.85 -10.46
C TYR A 569 -10.57 27.12 -10.04
N ARG A 570 -9.88 27.56 -8.97
CA ARG A 570 -8.60 26.98 -8.53
C ARG A 570 -8.65 25.48 -8.25
N ALA A 571 -9.79 24.97 -7.77
CA ALA A 571 -10.00 23.54 -7.53
C ALA A 571 -9.72 22.68 -8.78
N PHE A 572 -10.02 23.17 -9.98
CA PHE A 572 -9.78 22.42 -11.22
C PHE A 572 -8.28 22.20 -11.51
N TYR A 573 -7.39 23.09 -11.05
CA TYR A 573 -5.96 22.93 -11.26
C TYR A 573 -5.31 22.13 -10.13
N LEU A 574 -5.76 22.36 -8.90
CA LEU A 574 -5.14 21.82 -7.70
C LEU A 574 -5.56 20.38 -7.42
N TYR A 575 -6.80 20.01 -7.74
CA TYR A 575 -7.33 18.71 -7.37
C TYR A 575 -6.52 17.54 -7.93
N PRO A 576 -6.25 17.42 -9.25
CA PRO A 576 -5.45 16.30 -9.77
C PRO A 576 -4.04 16.26 -9.15
N ALA A 577 -3.41 17.41 -8.97
CA ALA A 577 -2.08 17.50 -8.36
C ALA A 577 -2.06 16.98 -6.91
N SER A 578 -3.11 17.29 -6.13
CA SER A 578 -3.24 16.80 -4.75
C SER A 578 -3.39 15.29 -4.64
N GLN A 579 -3.91 14.63 -5.68
CA GLN A 579 -4.26 13.21 -5.65
C GLN A 579 -3.10 12.30 -6.07
N PHE A 580 -1.97 12.82 -6.57
CA PHE A 580 -0.82 12.00 -6.99
C PHE A 580 -0.35 10.96 -5.96
N PRO A 581 -0.33 11.22 -4.64
CA PRO A 581 0.12 10.22 -3.67
C PRO A 581 -0.67 8.91 -3.71
N ARG A 582 -1.94 8.93 -4.14
CA ARG A 582 -2.76 7.72 -4.29
C ARG A 582 -2.26 6.78 -5.39
N LEU A 583 -1.35 7.22 -6.26
CA LEU A 583 -0.67 6.34 -7.23
C LEU A 583 0.19 5.28 -6.54
N LEU A 584 0.78 5.56 -5.38
CA LEU A 584 1.63 4.59 -4.66
C LEU A 584 0.90 3.27 -4.35
N PRO A 585 -0.25 3.28 -3.65
CA PRO A 585 -1.00 2.06 -3.39
C PRO A 585 -1.57 1.44 -4.69
N LEU A 586 -1.89 2.24 -5.71
CA LEU A 586 -2.37 1.73 -6.99
C LEU A 586 -1.28 1.03 -7.81
N VAL A 587 -0.03 1.51 -7.78
CA VAL A 587 1.13 0.82 -8.36
C VAL A 587 1.38 -0.49 -7.62
N ALA A 588 1.27 -0.49 -6.30
CA ALA A 588 1.32 -1.72 -5.52
C ALA A 588 0.20 -2.70 -5.94
N ALA A 589 -1.02 -2.21 -6.16
CA ALA A 589 -2.14 -3.01 -6.66
C ALA A 589 -1.83 -3.64 -8.03
N ILE A 590 -1.24 -2.90 -8.96
CA ILE A 590 -0.79 -3.42 -10.26
C ILE A 590 0.23 -4.56 -10.08
N ILE A 591 1.25 -4.36 -9.23
CA ILE A 591 2.29 -5.38 -8.99
C ILE A 591 1.66 -6.64 -8.39
N LEU A 592 0.75 -6.49 -7.44
CA LEU A 592 0.00 -7.58 -6.83
C LEU A 592 -0.93 -8.28 -7.82
N GLN A 593 -1.49 -7.55 -8.79
CA GLN A 593 -2.32 -8.08 -9.86
C GLN A 593 -1.49 -8.92 -10.84
N VAL A 594 -0.27 -8.49 -11.18
CA VAL A 594 0.68 -9.25 -12.01
C VAL A 594 1.04 -10.58 -11.35
N VAL A 595 1.40 -10.54 -10.06
CA VAL A 595 1.66 -11.76 -9.28
C VAL A 595 0.40 -12.57 -9.03
N GLY A 596 -0.77 -11.95 -9.19
CA GLY A 596 -2.02 -12.66 -9.32
C GLY A 596 -2.61 -13.13 -8.00
N VAL A 597 -2.42 -12.33 -6.96
CA VAL A 597 -3.10 -12.55 -5.67
C VAL A 597 -4.46 -11.86 -5.74
N PRO A 598 -5.61 -12.57 -5.75
CA PRO A 598 -6.88 -11.98 -6.19
C PRO A 598 -7.45 -10.88 -5.26
N VAL A 599 -7.16 -10.92 -3.96
CA VAL A 599 -7.74 -9.99 -2.99
C VAL A 599 -6.84 -8.78 -2.71
N LEU A 600 -5.51 -8.95 -2.83
CA LEU A 600 -4.57 -7.89 -2.44
C LEU A 600 -4.62 -6.62 -3.31
N PRO A 601 -4.82 -6.68 -4.64
CA PRO A 601 -5.02 -5.50 -5.48
C PRO A 601 -6.24 -4.68 -5.05
N VAL A 602 -7.33 -5.35 -4.71
CA VAL A 602 -8.55 -4.69 -4.21
C VAL A 602 -8.29 -4.01 -2.88
N LEU A 603 -7.58 -4.67 -1.95
CA LEU A 603 -7.20 -4.05 -0.67
C LEU A 603 -6.26 -2.85 -0.85
N ALA A 604 -5.31 -2.95 -1.77
CA ALA A 604 -4.42 -1.84 -2.11
C ALA A 604 -5.20 -0.67 -2.73
N TRP A 605 -6.18 -0.94 -3.58
CA TRP A 605 -7.09 0.08 -4.10
C TRP A 605 -7.94 0.72 -2.99
N LEU A 606 -8.51 -0.05 -2.06
CA LEU A 606 -9.19 0.50 -0.88
C LEU A 606 -8.25 1.39 -0.04
N GLY A 607 -6.98 1.02 0.08
CA GLY A 607 -5.94 1.88 0.66
C GLY A 607 -5.77 3.20 -0.11
N ALA A 608 -5.79 3.16 -1.45
CA ALA A 608 -5.78 4.35 -2.29
C ALA A 608 -7.01 5.23 -2.07
N MET A 609 -8.19 4.64 -1.85
CA MET A 609 -9.43 5.36 -1.54
C MET A 609 -9.36 6.06 -0.18
N ALA A 610 -8.87 5.35 0.85
CA ALA A 610 -8.66 5.94 2.17
C ALA A 610 -7.65 7.09 2.10
N TRP A 611 -6.61 6.96 1.28
CA TRP A 611 -5.66 8.04 1.07
C TRP A 611 -6.29 9.22 0.33
N ALA A 612 -7.08 8.97 -0.72
CA ALA A 612 -7.82 10.00 -1.45
C ALA A 612 -8.74 10.82 -0.55
N PHE A 613 -9.37 10.20 0.45
CA PHE A 613 -10.15 10.90 1.48
C PHE A 613 -9.32 11.96 2.21
N TRP A 614 -8.17 11.57 2.75
CA TRP A 614 -7.30 12.46 3.52
C TRP A 614 -6.66 13.54 2.65
N LEU A 615 -6.30 13.20 1.41
CA LEU A 615 -5.75 14.16 0.44
C LEU A 615 -6.81 15.19 0.04
N GLY A 616 -8.02 14.75 -0.30
CA GLY A 616 -9.13 15.62 -0.64
C GLY A 616 -9.50 16.53 0.52
N ARG A 617 -9.78 15.96 1.68
CA ARG A 617 -10.13 16.70 2.90
C ARG A 617 -9.13 17.83 3.18
N SER A 618 -7.85 17.49 3.22
CA SER A 618 -6.81 18.48 3.56
C SER A 618 -6.59 19.50 2.46
N LEU A 619 -6.76 19.16 1.18
CA LEU A 619 -6.73 20.16 0.11
C LEU A 619 -7.81 21.22 0.35
N TRP A 620 -9.03 20.80 0.69
CA TRP A 620 -10.15 21.73 0.90
C TRP A 620 -10.03 22.52 2.21
N GLU A 621 -9.50 21.92 3.27
CA GLU A 621 -9.12 22.63 4.49
C GLU A 621 -8.10 23.74 4.22
N THR A 622 -7.17 23.54 3.28
CA THR A 622 -6.16 24.55 2.93
C THR A 622 -6.67 25.58 1.92
N LEU A 623 -7.43 25.15 0.91
CA LEU A 623 -7.90 26.03 -0.17
C LEU A 623 -9.09 26.89 0.27
N TYR A 624 -10.08 26.30 0.94
CA TYR A 624 -11.35 26.96 1.28
C TYR A 624 -11.53 27.17 2.79
N GLU A 625 -10.55 26.78 3.61
CA GLU A 625 -10.63 26.85 5.08
C GLU A 625 -11.83 26.10 5.68
N TRP A 626 -12.36 25.12 4.95
CA TRP A 626 -13.48 24.29 5.40
C TRP A 626 -13.14 23.58 6.72
N ARG A 627 -14.12 23.52 7.63
CA ARG A 627 -13.97 22.84 8.93
C ARG A 627 -15.11 21.86 9.16
N GLY A 628 -14.87 20.85 10.00
CA GLY A 628 -15.91 19.91 10.44
C GLY A 628 -16.56 19.15 9.28
N SER A 629 -17.88 19.28 9.12
CA SER A 629 -18.67 18.53 8.14
C SER A 629 -18.34 18.87 6.69
N GLN A 630 -18.00 20.13 6.37
CA GLN A 630 -17.62 20.55 5.02
C GLN A 630 -16.32 19.86 4.57
N ALA A 631 -15.30 19.85 5.44
CA ALA A 631 -14.04 19.17 5.19
C ALA A 631 -14.23 17.65 5.02
N ILE A 632 -15.10 17.04 5.83
CA ILE A 632 -15.46 15.62 5.70
C ILE A 632 -16.14 15.38 4.35
N LEU A 633 -17.11 16.21 3.96
CA LEU A 633 -17.84 16.06 2.70
C LEU A 633 -16.89 16.19 1.50
N GLY A 634 -16.02 17.20 1.49
CA GLY A 634 -15.01 17.37 0.46
C GLY A 634 -14.04 16.19 0.34
N GLY A 635 -13.70 15.54 1.47
CA GLY A 635 -12.93 14.29 1.47
C GLY A 635 -13.72 13.08 0.97
N LEU A 636 -15.03 13.02 1.18
CA LEU A 636 -15.88 11.91 0.73
C LEU A 636 -16.15 11.92 -0.77
N LEU A 637 -16.10 13.08 -1.44
CA LEU A 637 -16.31 13.19 -2.89
C LEU A 637 -15.43 12.22 -3.72
N PRO A 638 -14.09 12.21 -3.58
CA PRO A 638 -13.24 11.26 -4.30
C PRO A 638 -13.51 9.80 -3.89
N VAL A 639 -13.82 9.54 -2.61
CA VAL A 639 -14.11 8.19 -2.11
C VAL A 639 -15.34 7.61 -2.79
N PHE A 640 -16.40 8.41 -2.90
CA PHE A 640 -17.63 7.99 -3.57
C PHE A 640 -17.37 7.62 -5.03
N TRP A 641 -16.63 8.45 -5.77
CA TRP A 641 -16.31 8.16 -7.16
C TRP A 641 -15.45 6.90 -7.32
N GLN A 642 -14.43 6.75 -6.47
CA GLN A 642 -13.58 5.56 -6.48
C GLN A 642 -14.34 4.29 -6.09
N LEU A 643 -15.36 4.40 -5.22
CA LEU A 643 -16.24 3.29 -4.90
C LEU A 643 -17.06 2.85 -6.12
N LEU A 644 -17.60 3.80 -6.89
CA LEU A 644 -18.30 3.50 -8.14
C LEU A 644 -17.38 2.81 -9.16
N LEU A 645 -16.14 3.29 -9.32
CA LEU A 645 -15.12 2.64 -10.16
C LEU A 645 -14.83 1.21 -9.69
N LEU A 646 -14.67 1.01 -8.38
CA LEU A 646 -14.40 -0.30 -7.80
C LEU A 646 -15.60 -1.25 -8.02
N ILE A 647 -16.82 -0.77 -7.85
CA ILE A 647 -18.04 -1.55 -8.13
C ILE A 647 -18.07 -1.94 -9.62
N GLY A 648 -17.82 -1.00 -10.53
CA GLY A 648 -17.74 -1.29 -11.96
C GLY A 648 -16.68 -2.34 -12.30
N TYR A 649 -15.50 -2.25 -11.68
CA TYR A 649 -14.45 -3.26 -11.77
C TYR A 649 -14.92 -4.64 -11.26
N LEU A 650 -15.56 -4.70 -10.09
CA LEU A 650 -16.03 -5.96 -9.51
C LEU A 650 -17.17 -6.61 -10.31
N VAL A 651 -18.03 -5.82 -10.93
CA VAL A 651 -19.11 -6.31 -11.79
C VAL A 651 -18.54 -6.89 -13.09
N THR A 652 -17.53 -6.23 -13.67
CA THR A 652 -16.92 -6.66 -14.95
C THR A 652 -15.95 -7.84 -14.83
N THR A 653 -15.41 -8.09 -13.63
CA THR A 653 -14.43 -9.17 -13.39
C THR A 653 -15.02 -10.46 -12.85
N ARG A 654 -16.31 -10.47 -12.47
CA ARG A 654 -17.03 -11.71 -12.14
C ARG A 654 -17.17 -12.57 -13.40
#